data_AF-A0A917YU56-F1
#
_entry.id   AF-A0A917YU56-F1
#
_cell.length_a   1.000
_cell.length_b   1.000
_cell.length_c   1.000
_cell.angle_alpha   90.00
_cell.angle_beta   90.00
_cell.angle_gamma   90.00
#
_symmetry.space_group_name_H-M   'P 1'
#
loop_
_entity.id
_entity.type
_entity.pdbx_description
1 polymer ?
#
loop_
_entity_poly.entity_id
_entity_poly.type
_entity_poly.pdbx_seq_one_letter_code
_entity_poly.pdbx_strand_id
1 'polypeptide(L)'
;MRLRSLLVSALALATASAALVAAPAQAATADDPAVSSQLTAEVKKEGTVRSIIELKPGSSVNAVASTTDKASAKADVIEEKKAADFFVAELDKKALDELKKDDRIQAIYKDELSAPSLDVSTKLIGSDKANEAGWTGKGHTVAVLDTGIDRDHPFFAGRIVDEACFSTNFAGDKATSLCPNGQATQQGAGAANAETAKCVVQGANICYHGTHVAGIATGKKTTGAPSNGVAPEAGVLPIQVFSRFDSDDLCGAGKSPCLLSYTSDQMFALAYVALVAKARNVVAANMSLGGGGPYSNHCDTGSMTARKAQFDVLLARGVAPVVAAGNNGFANGVSSPACVSSAITVGATDDHDALATFTNRGKLLDLFAPGVEINSSVPNNAYGVIGGTSMAAPHVAGAFAVMKQAHPNLSIRQILAKLQATGKPITYGQVTTKRIDLAKATPPKATPTPTPTPTPTPTVTPTGKPTTTPTATPTNKPTVRPTVKPTVKPTPTVPPTHTPAPTSDPDPRIISMDPDPEPVPDTCTRGRGTKPLSSKAWAREMLKTQGSLPDRTLLCYLSITQNGSSVFPEVSNAATLGKAYKVLNPKSKSAKALLDRELLAAWLNYSHGVYNASAKVHGNTTLKKAIGVAEKYRVKGGTAAQLKKTAVYLYKHVNK
;
A
#
# COMPACT_ATOMS: atom_id res chain seq x y z
N MET A 1 34.15 -86.12 -33.89
CA MET A 1 33.04 -86.79 -34.63
C MET A 1 31.97 -85.73 -34.88
N ARG A 2 31.66 -85.48 -36.17
CA ARG A 2 30.42 -84.90 -36.79
C ARG A 2 29.39 -84.24 -35.85
N LEU A 3 28.71 -83.11 -36.12
CA LEU A 3 28.38 -82.31 -37.30
C LEU A 3 27.72 -81.00 -36.74
N ARG A 4 27.98 -79.80 -37.28
CA ARG A 4 27.05 -78.96 -38.09
C ARG A 4 25.62 -78.81 -37.52
N SER A 5 24.95 -77.65 -37.47
CA SER A 5 25.19 -76.28 -37.95
C SER A 5 23.90 -75.48 -37.68
N LEU A 6 24.04 -74.20 -37.27
CA LEU A 6 23.23 -73.03 -37.68
C LEU A 6 21.74 -72.99 -37.23
N LEU A 7 21.07 -71.88 -36.91
CA LEU A 7 21.22 -70.41 -37.03
C LEU A 7 19.98 -69.87 -36.27
N VAL A 8 19.96 -68.81 -35.47
CA VAL A 8 19.97 -67.37 -35.82
C VAL A 8 19.89 -66.59 -34.49
N SER A 9 20.81 -65.64 -34.30
CA SER A 9 20.70 -64.26 -33.72
C SER A 9 19.80 -64.00 -32.50
N ALA A 10 20.13 -63.16 -31.51
CA ALA A 10 21.20 -62.19 -31.33
C ALA A 10 21.38 -61.90 -29.83
N LEU A 11 22.61 -61.51 -29.50
CA LEU A 11 23.09 -61.02 -28.22
C LEU A 11 22.64 -59.56 -27.99
N ALA A 12 22.15 -59.22 -26.79
CA ALA A 12 22.46 -57.93 -26.15
C ALA A 12 22.05 -57.93 -24.67
N LEU A 13 23.05 -57.67 -23.81
CA LEU A 13 22.93 -57.41 -22.37
C LEU A 13 21.93 -56.28 -22.08
N ALA A 14 21.02 -56.52 -21.13
CA ALA A 14 20.41 -55.46 -20.31
C ALA A 14 20.14 -55.97 -18.90
N THR A 15 20.41 -55.10 -17.95
CA THR A 15 20.61 -55.28 -16.52
C THR A 15 19.36 -55.62 -15.72
N ALA A 16 19.56 -56.50 -14.73
CA ALA A 16 18.81 -56.76 -13.50
C ALA A 16 17.44 -56.07 -13.33
N SER A 17 16.38 -56.86 -13.46
CA SER A 17 15.08 -56.62 -12.82
C SER A 17 15.01 -57.49 -11.57
N ALA A 18 14.79 -56.90 -10.40
CA ALA A 18 14.29 -57.60 -9.23
C ALA A 18 12.93 -56.98 -8.87
N ALA A 19 11.89 -57.76 -9.11
CA ALA A 19 10.51 -57.44 -8.82
C ALA A 19 10.29 -57.34 -7.30
N LEU A 20 9.73 -56.22 -6.83
CA LEU A 20 9.03 -56.18 -5.56
C LEU A 20 7.54 -56.39 -5.83
N VAL A 21 7.02 -57.46 -5.23
CA VAL A 21 5.61 -57.85 -5.26
C VAL A 21 4.76 -56.70 -4.72
N ALA A 22 3.86 -56.18 -5.55
CA ALA A 22 2.85 -55.23 -5.13
C ALA A 22 1.82 -55.94 -4.25
N ALA A 23 1.77 -55.57 -2.96
CA ALA A 23 0.57 -55.78 -2.14
C ALA A 23 -0.58 -54.91 -2.69
N PRO A 24 -1.84 -55.36 -2.62
CA PRO A 24 -2.93 -54.64 -3.24
C PRO A 24 -3.12 -53.28 -2.56
N ALA A 25 -3.11 -52.21 -3.35
CA ALA A 25 -3.55 -50.90 -2.90
C ALA A 25 -5.05 -50.99 -2.60
N GLN A 26 -5.41 -50.91 -1.32
CA GLN A 26 -6.79 -50.65 -0.93
C GLN A 26 -7.19 -49.27 -1.49
N ALA A 27 -8.27 -49.22 -2.25
CA ALA A 27 -8.80 -47.98 -2.82
C ALA A 27 -9.25 -47.03 -1.69
N ALA A 28 -8.65 -45.84 -1.62
CA ALA A 28 -9.16 -44.76 -0.78
C ALA A 28 -10.48 -44.25 -1.40
N THR A 29 -11.56 -44.32 -0.63
CA THR A 29 -12.88 -43.80 -0.99
C THR A 29 -12.92 -42.28 -0.82
N ALA A 30 -13.83 -41.60 -1.54
CA ALA A 30 -13.91 -40.13 -1.64
C ALA A 30 -14.26 -39.36 -0.34
N ASP A 31 -14.24 -40.02 0.81
CA ASP A 31 -14.67 -39.48 2.11
C ASP A 31 -13.55 -39.41 3.17
N ASP A 32 -12.34 -39.91 2.87
CA ASP A 32 -11.22 -39.90 3.81
C ASP A 32 -10.60 -38.50 3.97
N PRO A 33 -10.21 -38.07 5.19
CA PRO A 33 -9.55 -36.79 5.44
C PRO A 33 -8.24 -36.63 4.66
N ALA A 34 -8.01 -35.44 4.09
CA ALA A 34 -6.76 -35.15 3.39
C ALA A 34 -5.60 -34.97 4.39
N VAL A 35 -4.64 -35.90 4.42
CA VAL A 35 -3.45 -35.82 5.28
C VAL A 35 -2.21 -35.49 4.47
N SER A 36 -1.46 -34.45 4.88
CA SER A 36 -0.21 -34.10 4.21
C SER A 36 0.83 -35.22 4.28
N SER A 37 1.55 -35.46 3.18
CA SER A 37 2.60 -36.47 3.09
C SER A 37 3.77 -36.17 4.04
N GLN A 38 4.04 -34.88 4.28
CA GLN A 38 5.07 -34.37 5.18
C GLN A 38 4.75 -34.69 6.65
N LEU A 39 3.52 -34.43 7.11
CA LEU A 39 3.09 -34.78 8.47
C LEU A 39 3.22 -36.30 8.71
N THR A 40 2.82 -37.11 7.73
CA THR A 40 2.90 -38.58 7.82
C THR A 40 4.35 -39.07 7.93
N ALA A 41 5.31 -38.38 7.31
CA ALA A 41 6.73 -38.70 7.39
C ALA A 41 7.35 -38.28 8.73
N GLU A 42 6.99 -37.10 9.24
CA GLU A 42 7.56 -36.53 10.45
C GLU A 42 7.02 -37.15 11.74
N VAL A 43 5.73 -37.49 11.80
CA VAL A 43 5.14 -38.22 12.93
C VAL A 43 5.80 -39.59 13.12
N LYS A 44 6.28 -40.23 12.04
CA LYS A 44 7.05 -41.48 12.12
C LYS A 44 8.46 -41.30 12.68
N LYS A 45 9.00 -40.08 12.63
CA LYS A 45 10.39 -39.75 12.98
C LYS A 45 10.53 -39.06 14.35
N GLU A 46 9.61 -38.15 14.69
CA GLU A 46 9.79 -37.18 15.79
C GLU A 46 8.86 -37.43 17.00
N GLY A 47 8.00 -38.45 16.93
CA GLY A 47 7.17 -38.90 18.05
C GLY A 47 5.84 -38.15 18.17
N THR A 48 5.87 -36.82 18.34
CA THR A 48 4.69 -35.93 18.32
C THR A 48 4.95 -34.72 17.43
N VAL A 49 3.96 -34.32 16.64
CA VAL A 49 4.06 -33.17 15.72
C VAL A 49 2.86 -32.25 15.93
N ARG A 50 3.13 -30.97 16.19
CA ARG A 50 2.10 -29.92 16.28
C ARG A 50 1.39 -29.80 14.93
N SER A 51 0.07 -29.89 14.93
CA SER A 51 -0.75 -30.08 13.73
C SER A 51 -2.04 -29.26 13.81
N ILE A 52 -2.54 -28.84 12.65
CA ILE A 52 -3.84 -28.22 12.47
C ILE A 52 -4.81 -29.30 11.99
N ILE A 53 -5.96 -29.42 12.66
CA ILE A 53 -7.05 -30.33 12.33
C ILE A 53 -8.22 -29.49 11.84
N GLU A 54 -8.47 -29.52 10.55
CA GLU A 54 -9.56 -28.78 9.89
C GLU A 54 -10.80 -29.67 9.77
N LEU A 55 -11.97 -29.13 10.11
CA LEU A 55 -13.24 -29.84 10.17
C LEU A 55 -14.15 -29.49 9.00
N LYS A 56 -15.00 -30.43 8.59
CA LYS A 56 -16.05 -30.17 7.60
C LYS A 56 -17.08 -29.17 8.19
N PRO A 57 -17.63 -28.24 7.39
CA PRO A 57 -18.57 -27.23 7.87
C PRO A 57 -19.76 -27.82 8.65
N GLY A 58 -20.05 -27.26 9.84
CA GLY A 58 -21.12 -27.72 10.73
C GLY A 58 -20.71 -28.83 11.72
N SER A 59 -19.44 -29.27 11.70
CA SER A 59 -18.90 -30.22 12.66
C SER A 59 -18.54 -29.56 14.00
N SER A 60 -18.72 -30.29 15.11
CA SER A 60 -18.40 -29.78 16.45
C SER A 60 -16.92 -29.94 16.79
N VAL A 61 -16.22 -28.82 17.00
CA VAL A 61 -14.81 -28.77 17.45
C VAL A 61 -14.62 -29.56 18.73
N ASN A 62 -15.45 -29.33 19.75
CA ASN A 62 -15.35 -29.99 21.05
C ASN A 62 -15.46 -31.53 20.94
N ALA A 63 -16.27 -32.02 20.01
CA ALA A 63 -16.49 -33.45 19.82
C ALA A 63 -15.29 -34.14 19.14
N VAL A 64 -14.56 -33.43 18.27
CA VAL A 64 -13.38 -33.96 17.58
C VAL A 64 -12.11 -33.75 18.42
N ALA A 65 -12.01 -32.64 19.14
CA ALA A 65 -10.97 -32.38 20.13
C ALA A 65 -10.96 -33.46 21.22
N SER A 66 -12.13 -33.82 21.76
CA SER A 66 -12.23 -34.92 22.74
C SER A 66 -11.84 -36.29 22.17
N THR A 67 -12.09 -36.55 20.88
CA THR A 67 -11.58 -37.76 20.20
C THR A 67 -10.05 -37.73 20.14
N THR A 68 -9.46 -36.57 19.86
CA THR A 68 -8.01 -36.36 19.76
C THR A 68 -7.30 -36.63 21.09
N ASP A 69 -7.79 -36.04 22.19
CA ASP A 69 -7.21 -36.25 23.53
C ASP A 69 -7.30 -37.72 24.00
N LYS A 70 -8.31 -38.46 23.55
CA LYS A 70 -8.51 -39.88 23.90
C LYS A 70 -7.71 -40.83 23.00
N ALA A 71 -7.25 -40.39 21.83
CA ALA A 71 -6.62 -41.26 20.85
C ALA A 71 -5.23 -41.76 21.32
N SER A 72 -4.49 -40.92 22.05
CA SER A 72 -3.20 -41.27 22.65
C SER A 72 -2.90 -40.41 23.88
N ALA A 73 -2.19 -40.97 24.87
CA ALA A 73 -1.71 -40.21 26.03
C ALA A 73 -0.63 -39.16 25.68
N LYS A 74 -0.15 -39.14 24.43
CA LYS A 74 0.79 -38.15 23.89
C LYS A 74 0.13 -37.16 22.93
N ALA A 75 -1.17 -37.31 22.67
CA ALA A 75 -1.93 -36.34 21.91
C ALA A 75 -2.53 -35.32 22.87
N ASP A 76 -2.41 -34.04 22.53
CA ASP A 76 -2.88 -32.96 23.38
C ASP A 76 -3.47 -31.85 22.51
N VAL A 77 -4.71 -31.45 22.78
CA VAL A 77 -5.35 -30.30 22.14
C VAL A 77 -4.81 -29.02 22.76
N ILE A 78 -3.99 -28.31 21.99
CA ILE A 78 -3.23 -27.15 22.47
C ILE A 78 -4.06 -25.86 22.37
N GLU A 79 -4.89 -25.74 21.33
CA GLU A 79 -5.71 -24.55 21.13
C GLU A 79 -7.07 -24.88 20.51
N GLU A 80 -8.13 -24.59 21.26
CA GLU A 80 -9.52 -24.78 20.85
C GLU A 80 -10.24 -23.42 20.83
N LYS A 81 -10.74 -23.00 19.67
CA LYS A 81 -11.57 -21.79 19.54
C LYS A 81 -12.98 -22.17 19.14
N LYS A 82 -13.94 -21.88 20.02
CA LYS A 82 -15.39 -22.17 19.87
C LYS A 82 -16.08 -21.68 18.59
N ALA A 83 -15.40 -20.91 17.74
CA ALA A 83 -15.97 -20.31 16.53
C ALA A 83 -15.10 -20.53 15.26
N ALA A 84 -14.12 -21.43 15.32
CA ALA A 84 -13.27 -21.79 14.19
C ALA A 84 -13.58 -23.22 13.73
N ASP A 85 -13.61 -23.49 12.41
CA ASP A 85 -13.79 -24.83 11.86
C ASP A 85 -12.47 -25.66 11.92
N PHE A 86 -11.61 -25.38 12.89
CA PHE A 86 -10.35 -26.08 13.12
C PHE A 86 -9.90 -25.95 14.58
N PHE A 87 -9.00 -26.85 15.00
CA PHE A 87 -8.26 -26.75 16.26
C PHE A 87 -6.82 -27.18 16.07
N VAL A 88 -5.95 -26.83 17.03
CA VAL A 88 -4.53 -27.18 17.02
C VAL A 88 -4.26 -28.25 18.07
N ALA A 89 -3.58 -29.32 17.69
CA ALA A 89 -3.18 -30.38 18.60
C ALA A 89 -1.78 -30.93 18.28
N GLU A 90 -1.10 -31.46 19.28
CA GLU A 90 0.08 -32.30 19.08
C GLU A 90 -0.37 -33.73 18.77
N LEU A 91 0.08 -34.27 17.63
CA LEU A 91 -0.32 -35.60 17.16
C LEU A 91 0.87 -36.55 17.13
N ASP A 92 0.72 -37.71 17.76
CA ASP A 92 1.58 -38.87 17.54
C ASP A 92 1.03 -39.80 16.45
N LYS A 93 1.76 -40.86 16.11
CA LYS A 93 1.36 -41.79 15.05
C LYS A 93 0.00 -42.42 15.31
N LYS A 94 -0.27 -42.76 16.57
CA LYS A 94 -1.51 -43.42 16.97
C LYS A 94 -2.69 -42.47 16.85
N ALA A 95 -2.54 -41.23 17.31
CA ALA A 95 -3.55 -40.20 17.17
C ALA A 95 -3.81 -39.83 15.71
N LEU A 96 -2.76 -39.69 14.91
CA LEU A 96 -2.90 -39.43 13.47
C LEU A 96 -3.65 -40.55 12.73
N ASP A 97 -3.40 -41.82 13.09
CA ASP A 97 -4.07 -42.96 12.45
C ASP A 97 -5.55 -43.12 12.90
N GLU A 98 -5.91 -42.66 14.09
CA GLU A 98 -7.32 -42.60 14.53
C GLU A 98 -8.07 -41.42 13.89
N LEU A 99 -7.46 -40.24 13.79
CA LEU A 99 -8.10 -39.06 13.19
C LEU A 99 -8.34 -39.22 11.68
N LYS A 100 -7.53 -40.02 10.98
CA LYS A 100 -7.80 -40.38 9.57
C LYS A 100 -9.12 -41.11 9.35
N LYS A 101 -9.71 -41.69 10.40
CA LYS A 101 -10.96 -42.45 10.32
C LYS A 101 -12.17 -41.59 10.67
N ASP A 102 -11.96 -40.36 11.11
CA ASP A 102 -13.03 -39.46 11.54
C ASP A 102 -13.58 -38.67 10.33
N ASP A 103 -14.78 -39.03 9.92
CA ASP A 103 -15.47 -38.49 8.73
C ASP A 103 -15.83 -37.00 8.85
N ARG A 104 -15.72 -36.42 10.06
CA ARG A 104 -15.93 -34.98 10.32
C ARG A 104 -14.69 -34.15 10.00
N ILE A 105 -13.53 -34.78 9.85
CA ILE A 105 -12.27 -34.11 9.57
C ILE A 105 -12.12 -33.90 8.06
N GLN A 106 -11.84 -32.67 7.66
CA GLN A 106 -11.60 -32.29 6.27
C GLN A 106 -10.12 -32.48 5.91
N ALA A 107 -9.20 -32.02 6.76
CA ALA A 107 -7.76 -32.10 6.51
C ALA A 107 -6.94 -32.13 7.81
N ILE A 108 -5.76 -32.75 7.73
CA ILE A 108 -4.76 -32.76 8.80
C ILE A 108 -3.39 -32.41 8.22
N TYR A 109 -2.80 -31.32 8.69
CA TYR A 109 -1.49 -30.86 8.24
C TYR A 109 -0.66 -30.31 9.42
N LYS A 110 0.66 -30.27 9.22
CA LYS A 110 1.61 -29.79 10.22
C LYS A 110 1.35 -28.30 10.50
N ASP A 111 1.40 -27.93 11.77
CA ASP A 111 1.43 -26.53 12.22
C ASP A 111 2.88 -26.02 12.09
N GLU A 112 3.20 -25.45 10.94
CA GLU A 112 4.56 -25.01 10.60
C GLU A 112 4.87 -23.63 11.18
N LEU A 113 6.08 -23.49 11.75
CA LEU A 113 6.64 -22.18 12.05
C LEU A 113 7.25 -21.60 10.77
N SER A 114 6.52 -20.71 10.11
CA SER A 114 7.00 -19.94 8.98
C SER A 114 7.33 -18.51 9.40
N ALA A 115 8.42 -17.94 8.85
CA ALA A 115 8.70 -16.52 8.92
C ALA A 115 8.94 -15.95 7.51
N PRO A 116 7.89 -15.62 6.75
CA PRO A 116 8.02 -14.98 5.46
C PRO A 116 8.20 -13.47 5.63
N SER A 117 8.97 -12.92 4.72
CA SER A 117 9.22 -11.49 4.59
C SER A 117 9.33 -11.17 3.11
N LEU A 118 9.27 -9.89 2.72
CA LEU A 118 9.51 -9.49 1.33
C LEU A 118 10.83 -10.04 0.76
N ASP A 119 11.80 -10.39 1.61
CA ASP A 119 13.06 -11.06 1.26
C ASP A 119 12.86 -12.45 0.63
N VAL A 120 11.79 -13.15 0.98
CA VAL A 120 11.47 -14.49 0.47
C VAL A 120 10.61 -14.38 -0.78
N SER A 121 9.58 -13.52 -0.75
CA SER A 121 8.63 -13.40 -1.86
C SER A 121 9.26 -12.85 -3.14
N THR A 122 10.13 -11.84 -3.02
CA THR A 122 10.83 -11.24 -4.17
C THR A 122 11.79 -12.21 -4.85
N LYS A 123 12.47 -13.06 -4.07
CA LYS A 123 13.32 -14.15 -4.57
C LYS A 123 12.51 -15.24 -5.26
N LEU A 124 11.36 -15.61 -4.67
CA LEU A 124 10.49 -16.65 -5.21
C LEU A 124 9.96 -16.30 -6.60
N ILE A 125 9.66 -15.03 -6.83
CA ILE A 125 9.24 -14.51 -8.15
C ILE A 125 10.42 -14.04 -9.01
N GLY A 126 11.66 -14.15 -8.54
CA GLY A 126 12.86 -13.73 -9.27
C GLY A 126 12.95 -12.23 -9.57
N SER A 127 12.28 -11.37 -8.77
CA SER A 127 12.37 -9.92 -8.95
C SER A 127 13.73 -9.37 -8.50
N ASP A 128 14.34 -10.00 -7.49
CA ASP A 128 15.72 -9.73 -7.07
C ASP A 128 16.70 -9.89 -8.24
N LYS A 129 16.60 -10.99 -8.98
CA LYS A 129 17.45 -11.28 -10.15
C LYS A 129 17.18 -10.31 -11.29
N ALA A 130 15.92 -9.94 -11.52
CA ALA A 130 15.57 -8.93 -12.52
C ALA A 130 16.16 -7.55 -12.14
N ASN A 131 16.09 -7.18 -10.86
CA ASN A 131 16.67 -5.94 -10.35
C ASN A 131 18.21 -5.95 -10.47
N GLU A 132 18.87 -7.06 -10.13
CA GLU A 132 20.32 -7.26 -10.32
C GLU A 132 20.73 -7.18 -11.80
N ALA A 133 19.86 -7.62 -12.71
CA ALA A 133 20.03 -7.47 -14.15
C ALA A 133 19.78 -6.05 -14.67
N GLY A 134 19.37 -5.09 -13.82
CA GLY A 134 19.12 -3.69 -14.17
C GLY A 134 17.65 -3.34 -14.47
N TRP A 135 16.74 -4.29 -14.33
CA TRP A 135 15.30 -4.09 -14.49
C TRP A 135 14.66 -3.79 -13.13
N THR A 136 14.59 -2.51 -12.79
CA THR A 136 14.16 -1.99 -11.47
C THR A 136 12.82 -1.27 -11.52
N GLY A 137 12.19 -1.19 -12.69
CA GLY A 137 10.99 -0.39 -12.96
C GLY A 137 11.28 1.10 -13.13
N LYS A 138 12.56 1.48 -13.22
CA LYS A 138 13.00 2.88 -13.36
C LYS A 138 12.32 3.55 -14.53
N GLY A 139 11.84 4.77 -14.28
CA GLY A 139 11.18 5.62 -15.28
C GLY A 139 9.68 5.35 -15.44
N HIS A 140 9.12 4.29 -14.84
CA HIS A 140 7.69 3.98 -14.83
C HIS A 140 7.07 4.24 -13.45
N THR A 141 5.75 4.34 -13.40
CA THR A 141 4.99 4.57 -12.17
C THR A 141 3.95 3.48 -11.94
N VAL A 142 3.79 3.04 -10.69
CA VAL A 142 2.67 2.19 -10.25
C VAL A 142 1.69 3.04 -9.46
N ALA A 143 0.43 3.10 -9.89
CA ALA A 143 -0.66 3.66 -9.11
C ALA A 143 -1.19 2.65 -8.10
N VAL A 144 -1.44 3.08 -6.87
CA VAL A 144 -1.92 2.24 -5.76
C VAL A 144 -3.21 2.84 -5.24
N LEU A 145 -4.35 2.26 -5.62
CA LEU A 145 -5.68 2.68 -5.19
C LEU A 145 -6.03 1.93 -3.90
N ASP A 146 -5.83 2.57 -2.76
CA ASP A 146 -5.86 1.91 -1.46
C ASP A 146 -6.20 2.89 -0.32
N THR A 147 -5.78 2.61 0.90
CA THR A 147 -6.08 3.38 2.12
C THR A 147 -5.19 4.63 2.29
N GLY A 148 -4.36 4.93 1.30
CA GLY A 148 -3.35 5.99 1.31
C GLY A 148 -1.93 5.46 1.51
N ILE A 149 -0.98 6.35 1.74
CA ILE A 149 0.44 6.03 1.95
C ILE A 149 1.03 6.82 3.11
N ASP A 150 1.96 6.22 3.85
CA ASP A 150 2.91 6.95 4.67
C ASP A 150 3.94 7.62 3.76
N ARG A 151 3.74 8.92 3.53
CA ARG A 151 4.50 9.72 2.56
C ARG A 151 5.96 9.91 2.97
N ASP A 152 6.22 9.87 4.27
CA ASP A 152 7.55 10.06 4.84
C ASP A 152 8.32 8.73 4.96
N HIS A 153 7.69 7.61 4.59
CA HIS A 153 8.29 6.30 4.74
C HIS A 153 9.56 6.19 3.87
N PRO A 154 10.72 5.77 4.44
CA PRO A 154 11.99 5.71 3.72
C PRO A 154 11.94 4.89 2.41
N PHE A 155 11.08 3.86 2.37
CA PHE A 155 10.80 3.10 1.15
C PHE A 155 10.39 3.97 -0.04
N PHE A 156 9.71 5.10 0.12
CA PHE A 156 9.18 5.89 -0.99
C PHE A 156 9.91 7.22 -1.21
N ALA A 157 11.01 7.44 -0.49
CA ALA A 157 11.74 8.71 -0.49
C ALA A 157 12.03 9.19 -1.92
N GLY A 158 11.50 10.38 -2.26
CA GLY A 158 11.69 11.04 -3.56
C GLY A 158 10.97 10.39 -4.75
N ARG A 159 10.06 9.43 -4.53
CA ARG A 159 9.42 8.65 -5.62
C ARG A 159 7.90 8.71 -5.63
N ILE A 160 7.26 9.45 -4.71
CA ILE A 160 5.84 9.79 -4.82
C ILE A 160 5.71 10.83 -5.94
N VAL A 161 5.09 10.44 -7.06
CA VAL A 161 5.04 11.30 -8.26
C VAL A 161 3.84 12.25 -8.24
N ASP A 162 2.72 11.82 -7.68
CA ASP A 162 1.50 12.59 -7.49
C ASP A 162 0.64 11.88 -6.42
N GLU A 163 -0.41 12.52 -5.95
CA GLU A 163 -1.29 11.93 -4.93
C GLU A 163 -2.75 12.35 -5.17
N ALA A 164 -3.69 11.48 -4.84
CA ALA A 164 -5.11 11.82 -4.85
C ALA A 164 -5.88 11.10 -3.74
N CYS A 165 -7.07 11.60 -3.45
CA CYS A 165 -8.02 11.00 -2.53
C CYS A 165 -9.43 11.17 -3.07
N PHE A 166 -10.17 10.07 -3.07
CA PHE A 166 -11.59 9.96 -3.37
C PHE A 166 -12.19 9.12 -2.25
N SER A 167 -12.69 9.76 -1.21
CA SER A 167 -13.15 9.10 0.01
C SER A 167 -14.46 9.75 0.43
N THR A 168 -15.56 9.08 0.12
CA THR A 168 -16.92 9.58 0.34
C THR A 168 -17.20 9.87 1.82
N ASN A 169 -17.86 11.01 2.11
CA ASN A 169 -18.32 11.44 3.43
C ASN A 169 -19.87 11.42 3.52
N PHE A 170 -20.49 10.34 3.04
CA PHE A 170 -21.94 10.24 2.99
C PHE A 170 -22.55 10.02 4.38
N ALA A 171 -23.31 11.01 4.85
CA ALA A 171 -23.92 11.01 6.18
C ALA A 171 -24.92 9.86 6.39
N GLY A 172 -25.63 9.43 5.33
CA GLY A 172 -26.62 8.34 5.41
C GLY A 172 -26.01 7.01 5.85
N ASP A 173 -24.78 6.74 5.43
CA ASP A 173 -24.02 5.55 5.80
C ASP A 173 -23.10 5.79 7.01
N LYS A 174 -23.16 6.99 7.61
CA LYS A 174 -22.23 7.46 8.66
C LYS A 174 -20.76 7.35 8.22
N ALA A 175 -20.49 7.54 6.92
CA ALA A 175 -19.16 7.44 6.36
C ALA A 175 -18.32 8.68 6.68
N THR A 176 -17.10 8.46 7.16
CA THR A 176 -16.11 9.51 7.40
C THR A 176 -15.06 9.48 6.30
N SER A 177 -14.94 10.57 5.55
CA SER A 177 -13.88 10.71 4.54
C SER A 177 -12.49 10.73 5.17
N LEU A 178 -11.59 9.94 4.60
CA LEU A 178 -10.16 9.89 4.94
C LEU A 178 -9.32 10.93 4.19
N CYS A 179 -9.90 11.76 3.30
CA CYS A 179 -9.14 12.84 2.69
C CYS A 179 -8.67 13.84 3.76
N PRO A 180 -7.38 14.24 3.74
CA PRO A 180 -6.82 15.16 4.73
C PRO A 180 -7.58 16.49 4.84
N ASN A 181 -8.09 17.02 3.73
CA ASN A 181 -8.85 18.28 3.70
C ASN A 181 -10.28 18.20 4.29
N GLY A 182 -10.76 17.02 4.71
CA GLY A 182 -12.12 16.89 5.22
C GLY A 182 -13.20 16.63 4.19
N GLN A 183 -12.90 16.79 2.90
CA GLN A 183 -13.86 16.70 1.80
C GLN A 183 -13.88 15.31 1.18
N ALA A 184 -14.87 15.04 0.33
CA ALA A 184 -14.96 13.77 -0.37
C ALA A 184 -13.80 13.54 -1.36
N THR A 185 -13.13 14.62 -1.80
CA THR A 185 -12.02 14.55 -2.74
C THR A 185 -10.88 15.50 -2.38
N GLN A 186 -9.67 15.10 -2.74
CA GLN A 186 -8.47 15.94 -2.68
C GLN A 186 -7.47 15.45 -3.74
N GLN A 187 -6.73 16.36 -4.37
CA GLN A 187 -5.66 16.01 -5.31
C GLN A 187 -4.38 16.80 -4.97
N GLY A 188 -3.25 16.29 -5.43
CA GLY A 188 -1.93 16.88 -5.21
C GLY A 188 -1.30 16.46 -3.89
N ALA A 189 -0.11 17.02 -3.63
CA ALA A 189 0.74 16.60 -2.52
C ALA A 189 -0.01 16.54 -1.17
N GLY A 190 0.12 15.41 -0.49
CA GLY A 190 -0.53 15.15 0.79
C GLY A 190 -1.91 14.52 0.67
N ALA A 191 -2.56 14.51 -0.50
CA ALA A 191 -3.93 14.03 -0.65
C ALA A 191 -4.11 12.57 -0.19
N ALA A 192 -3.12 11.72 -0.40
CA ALA A 192 -3.18 10.30 -0.04
C ALA A 192 -2.53 10.00 1.34
N ASN A 193 -2.34 11.00 2.21
CA ASN A 193 -1.62 10.79 3.47
C ASN A 193 -2.36 9.82 4.42
N ALA A 194 -1.75 8.66 4.71
CA ALA A 194 -2.28 7.67 5.64
C ALA A 194 -1.95 7.97 7.12
N GLU A 195 -1.15 9.01 7.39
CA GLU A 195 -0.81 9.44 8.74
C GLU A 195 -1.73 10.54 9.27
N THR A 196 -2.95 10.67 8.75
CA THR A 196 -3.94 11.65 9.24
C THR A 196 -4.59 11.22 10.55
N ALA A 197 -5.35 12.14 11.13
CA ALA A 197 -6.19 11.90 12.29
C ALA A 197 -7.12 10.71 12.19
N LYS A 198 -7.81 10.68 11.06
CA LYS A 198 -8.97 9.83 10.84
C LYS A 198 -8.53 8.37 10.68
N CYS A 199 -7.28 8.19 10.27
CA CYS A 199 -6.58 6.92 10.20
C CYS A 199 -6.08 6.38 11.54
N VAL A 200 -6.19 7.11 12.66
CA VAL A 200 -5.73 6.61 13.98
C VAL A 200 -6.90 6.35 14.90
N VAL A 201 -7.07 5.08 15.30
CA VAL A 201 -8.11 4.62 16.22
C VAL A 201 -7.43 3.91 17.39
N GLN A 202 -7.75 4.32 18.61
CA GLN A 202 -7.18 3.74 19.84
C GLN A 202 -5.63 3.67 19.85
N GLY A 203 -4.97 4.59 19.14
CA GLY A 203 -3.51 4.65 19.04
C GLY A 203 -2.90 3.73 17.98
N ALA A 204 -3.69 2.94 17.25
CA ALA A 204 -3.28 2.17 16.09
C ALA A 204 -3.64 2.91 14.79
N ASN A 205 -2.78 2.84 13.78
CA ASN A 205 -3.12 3.36 12.45
C ASN A 205 -3.90 2.27 11.70
N ILE A 206 -5.13 2.53 11.27
CA ILE A 206 -5.99 1.60 10.52
C ILE A 206 -5.88 1.77 8.99
N CYS A 207 -5.22 2.82 8.50
CA CYS A 207 -4.92 3.07 7.08
C CYS A 207 -3.54 2.49 6.67
N TYR A 208 -3.14 1.38 7.29
CA TYR A 208 -1.82 0.79 7.05
C TYR A 208 -1.70 0.09 5.69
N HIS A 209 -2.82 -0.39 5.16
CA HIS A 209 -2.87 -1.33 4.06
C HIS A 209 -2.22 -0.78 2.79
N GLY A 210 -2.48 0.48 2.41
CA GLY A 210 -1.95 1.06 1.18
C GLY A 210 -0.45 1.33 1.23
N THR A 211 0.08 1.62 2.43
CA THR A 211 1.53 1.73 2.66
C THR A 211 2.20 0.38 2.46
N HIS A 212 1.56 -0.70 2.90
CA HIS A 212 2.07 -2.06 2.77
C HIS A 212 2.09 -2.54 1.32
N VAL A 213 0.96 -2.35 0.64
CA VAL A 213 0.78 -2.63 -0.79
C VAL A 213 1.78 -1.84 -1.65
N ALA A 214 1.93 -0.54 -1.41
CA ALA A 214 2.90 0.28 -2.13
C ALA A 214 4.34 -0.18 -1.91
N GLY A 215 4.68 -0.63 -0.70
CA GLY A 215 5.99 -1.16 -0.36
C GLY A 215 6.33 -2.44 -1.11
N ILE A 216 5.36 -3.34 -1.29
CA ILE A 216 5.54 -4.56 -2.08
C ILE A 216 5.80 -4.22 -3.55
N ALA A 217 5.01 -3.31 -4.11
CA ALA A 217 5.13 -2.95 -5.52
C ALA A 217 6.42 -2.18 -5.82
N THR A 218 6.78 -1.22 -4.98
CA THR A 218 7.78 -0.19 -5.31
C THR A 218 8.79 0.12 -4.22
N GLY A 219 8.75 -0.52 -3.04
CA GLY A 219 9.64 -0.18 -1.93
C GLY A 219 11.12 -0.29 -2.30
N LYS A 220 11.92 0.71 -1.93
CA LYS A 220 13.38 0.66 -2.10
C LYS A 220 14.01 0.42 -0.73
N LYS A 221 14.81 -0.64 -0.65
CA LYS A 221 15.51 -1.02 0.58
C LYS A 221 16.34 0.16 1.09
N THR A 222 16.14 0.46 2.37
CA THR A 222 16.99 1.36 3.16
C THR A 222 17.65 0.58 4.29
N THR A 223 18.62 1.15 4.99
CA THR A 223 19.26 0.51 6.13
C THR A 223 18.21 0.07 7.17
N GLY A 224 18.27 -1.20 7.60
CA GLY A 224 17.34 -1.78 8.58
C GLY A 224 15.95 -2.13 8.04
N ALA A 225 15.73 -2.01 6.73
CA ALA A 225 14.48 -2.36 6.08
C ALA A 225 14.51 -3.79 5.50
N PRO A 226 13.34 -4.40 5.24
CA PRO A 226 13.25 -5.59 4.41
C PRO A 226 13.75 -5.30 2.98
N SER A 227 13.80 -6.33 2.15
CA SER A 227 14.26 -6.27 0.76
C SER A 227 13.46 -5.28 -0.07
N ASN A 228 13.99 -4.99 -1.25
CA ASN A 228 13.29 -4.20 -2.25
C ASN A 228 11.90 -4.80 -2.51
N GLY A 229 10.91 -3.94 -2.74
CA GLY A 229 9.72 -4.30 -3.49
C GLY A 229 10.08 -4.69 -4.93
N VAL A 230 9.09 -5.13 -5.69
CA VAL A 230 9.32 -5.70 -7.03
C VAL A 230 9.96 -4.71 -8.01
N ALA A 231 9.54 -3.45 -7.97
CA ALA A 231 10.03 -2.36 -8.81
C ALA A 231 10.63 -1.22 -7.96
N PRO A 232 11.82 -1.41 -7.36
CA PRO A 232 12.36 -0.50 -6.35
C PRO A 232 12.74 0.90 -6.87
N GLU A 233 12.76 1.12 -8.18
CA GLU A 233 13.05 2.43 -8.76
C GLU A 233 11.89 3.01 -9.57
N ALA A 234 10.72 2.36 -9.56
CA ALA A 234 9.50 2.94 -10.09
C ALA A 234 9.02 4.11 -9.22
N GLY A 235 8.31 5.06 -9.82
CA GLY A 235 7.48 6.03 -9.11
C GLY A 235 6.27 5.35 -8.48
N VAL A 236 5.72 5.95 -7.43
CA VAL A 236 4.46 5.54 -6.82
C VAL A 236 3.43 6.67 -6.92
N LEU A 237 2.23 6.33 -7.36
CA LEU A 237 1.05 7.20 -7.38
C LEU A 237 0.01 6.67 -6.38
N PRO A 238 0.12 7.03 -5.09
CA PRO A 238 -0.86 6.64 -4.08
C PRO A 238 -2.19 7.38 -4.29
N ILE A 239 -3.29 6.64 -4.26
CA ILE A 239 -4.65 7.16 -4.37
C ILE A 239 -5.48 6.58 -3.23
N GLN A 240 -5.98 7.43 -2.34
CA GLN A 240 -6.86 7.02 -1.25
C GLN A 240 -8.27 6.78 -1.80
N VAL A 241 -8.84 5.58 -1.64
CA VAL A 241 -10.21 5.24 -2.11
C VAL A 241 -11.16 4.67 -1.06
N PHE A 242 -10.78 4.72 0.22
CA PHE A 242 -11.53 4.14 1.35
C PHE A 242 -12.09 5.22 2.27
N SER A 243 -13.29 4.99 2.79
CA SER A 243 -13.89 5.77 3.87
C SER A 243 -13.89 4.96 5.16
N ARG A 244 -13.91 5.66 6.30
CA ARG A 244 -14.01 5.04 7.62
C ARG A 244 -15.48 4.94 8.04
N PHE A 245 -15.84 3.81 8.61
CA PHE A 245 -17.14 3.54 9.19
C PHE A 245 -16.94 3.18 10.66
N ASP A 246 -17.63 3.91 11.54
CA ASP A 246 -17.48 3.79 12.99
C ASP A 246 -18.62 3.00 13.64
N SER A 247 -19.51 2.39 12.85
CA SER A 247 -20.60 1.53 13.34
C SER A 247 -20.54 0.12 12.75
N ASP A 248 -21.06 -0.83 13.52
CA ASP A 248 -21.16 -2.23 13.12
C ASP A 248 -22.18 -2.46 11.98
N ASP A 249 -23.05 -1.49 11.69
CA ASP A 249 -24.10 -1.58 10.66
C ASP A 249 -23.52 -2.00 9.29
N LEU A 250 -22.36 -1.44 8.92
CA LEU A 250 -21.66 -1.74 7.67
C LEU A 250 -20.37 -2.54 7.88
N CYS A 251 -19.75 -2.45 9.05
CA CYS A 251 -18.54 -3.21 9.36
C CYS A 251 -18.80 -4.67 9.72
N GLY A 252 -20.01 -4.99 10.17
CA GLY A 252 -20.34 -6.23 10.85
C GLY A 252 -20.09 -6.15 12.36
N ALA A 253 -20.78 -7.00 13.12
CA ALA A 253 -20.74 -7.00 14.58
C ALA A 253 -19.31 -7.13 15.14
N GLY A 254 -18.92 -6.20 16.01
CA GLY A 254 -17.61 -6.15 16.67
C GLY A 254 -16.43 -5.80 15.76
N LYS A 255 -16.68 -5.32 14.54
CA LYS A 255 -15.64 -5.01 13.54
C LYS A 255 -15.46 -3.51 13.30
N SER A 256 -16.23 -2.67 14.00
CA SER A 256 -16.03 -1.22 13.94
C SER A 256 -14.82 -0.75 14.77
N PRO A 257 -14.11 0.29 14.32
CA PRO A 257 -14.25 0.91 13.01
C PRO A 257 -13.57 0.08 11.90
N CYS A 258 -14.14 0.13 10.70
CA CYS A 258 -13.60 -0.52 9.51
C CYS A 258 -13.42 0.48 8.37
N LEU A 259 -12.67 0.06 7.34
CA LEU A 259 -12.48 0.81 6.11
C LEU A 259 -13.18 0.09 4.97
N LEU A 260 -14.10 0.76 4.29
CA LEU A 260 -14.77 0.26 3.08
C LEU A 260 -14.60 1.29 1.96
N SER A 261 -14.69 0.82 0.72
CA SER A 261 -14.50 1.65 -0.46
C SER A 261 -15.77 1.63 -1.31
N TYR A 262 -16.26 2.82 -1.69
CA TYR A 262 -17.39 2.91 -2.59
C TYR A 262 -16.99 2.62 -4.03
N THR A 263 -17.94 2.06 -4.79
CA THR A 263 -17.77 1.87 -6.23
C THR A 263 -17.48 3.18 -6.96
N SER A 264 -18.13 4.27 -6.57
CA SER A 264 -17.91 5.61 -7.13
C SER A 264 -16.49 6.11 -6.87
N ASP A 265 -15.98 5.96 -5.66
CA ASP A 265 -14.63 6.38 -5.26
C ASP A 265 -13.57 5.63 -6.08
N GLN A 266 -13.76 4.33 -6.26
CA GLN A 266 -12.91 3.52 -7.14
C GLN A 266 -12.97 3.99 -8.60
N MET A 267 -14.16 4.31 -9.11
CA MET A 267 -14.32 4.80 -10.48
C MET A 267 -13.68 6.17 -10.70
N PHE A 268 -13.81 7.11 -9.76
CA PHE A 268 -13.14 8.41 -9.83
C PHE A 268 -11.62 8.25 -9.78
N ALA A 269 -11.12 7.35 -8.94
CA ALA A 269 -9.70 7.02 -8.87
C ALA A 269 -9.17 6.44 -10.19
N LEU A 270 -9.90 5.51 -10.82
CA LEU A 270 -9.52 4.95 -12.13
C LEU A 270 -9.53 6.01 -13.23
N ALA A 271 -10.53 6.89 -13.24
CA ALA A 271 -10.61 8.01 -14.17
C ALA A 271 -9.43 8.99 -13.97
N TYR A 272 -9.06 9.26 -12.72
CA TYR A 272 -7.89 10.08 -12.39
C TYR A 272 -6.58 9.42 -12.84
N VAL A 273 -6.40 8.12 -12.60
CA VAL A 273 -5.23 7.38 -13.13
C VAL A 273 -5.17 7.51 -14.64
N ALA A 274 -6.30 7.29 -15.34
CA ALA A 274 -6.34 7.45 -16.78
C ALA A 274 -5.86 8.85 -17.17
N LEU A 275 -6.41 9.90 -16.55
CA LEU A 275 -6.07 11.31 -16.81
C LEU A 275 -4.56 11.59 -16.70
N VAL A 276 -3.92 11.11 -15.63
CA VAL A 276 -2.51 11.41 -15.34
C VAL A 276 -1.52 10.39 -15.92
N ALA A 277 -2.01 9.27 -16.48
CA ALA A 277 -1.19 8.13 -16.90
C ALA A 277 -0.01 8.53 -17.79
N LYS A 278 -0.24 9.35 -18.82
CA LYS A 278 0.81 9.81 -19.74
C LYS A 278 1.81 10.74 -19.05
N ALA A 279 1.32 11.72 -18.28
CA ALA A 279 2.16 12.72 -17.64
C ALA A 279 3.06 12.13 -16.54
N ARG A 280 2.60 11.05 -15.88
CA ARG A 280 3.31 10.39 -14.78
C ARG A 280 3.92 9.04 -15.17
N ASN A 281 3.84 8.66 -16.45
CA ASN A 281 4.24 7.36 -16.97
C ASN A 281 3.71 6.17 -16.15
N VAL A 282 2.42 6.20 -15.81
CA VAL A 282 1.75 5.12 -15.08
C VAL A 282 1.62 3.91 -15.99
N VAL A 283 1.99 2.74 -15.50
CA VAL A 283 1.93 1.48 -16.28
C VAL A 283 1.09 0.38 -15.62
N ALA A 284 0.79 0.53 -14.33
CA ALA A 284 -0.11 -0.34 -13.59
C ALA A 284 -0.90 0.46 -12.57
N ALA A 285 -2.14 0.04 -12.34
CA ALA A 285 -3.03 0.50 -11.29
C ALA A 285 -3.39 -0.70 -10.42
N ASN A 286 -2.81 -0.77 -9.23
CA ASN A 286 -3.07 -1.81 -8.26
C ASN A 286 -4.32 -1.48 -7.44
N MET A 287 -5.25 -2.43 -7.39
CA MET A 287 -6.46 -2.40 -6.57
C MET A 287 -6.47 -3.63 -5.66
N SER A 288 -5.83 -3.49 -4.49
CA SER A 288 -5.82 -4.52 -3.45
C SER A 288 -7.09 -4.45 -2.59
N LEU A 289 -8.24 -4.50 -3.27
CA LEU A 289 -9.56 -4.31 -2.69
C LEU A 289 -10.57 -5.17 -3.43
N GLY A 290 -11.70 -5.43 -2.79
CA GLY A 290 -12.80 -6.17 -3.41
C GLY A 290 -13.84 -6.61 -2.42
N GLY A 291 -14.94 -7.12 -2.94
CA GLY A 291 -16.06 -7.64 -2.16
C GLY A 291 -17.05 -8.40 -3.04
N GLY A 292 -17.95 -9.13 -2.40
CA GLY A 292 -18.95 -9.96 -3.08
C GLY A 292 -18.35 -11.17 -3.80
N GLY A 293 -19.18 -11.80 -4.65
CA GLY A 293 -18.89 -13.09 -5.28
C GLY A 293 -19.54 -14.27 -4.52
N PRO A 294 -19.22 -15.52 -4.90
CA PRO A 294 -18.25 -15.91 -5.92
C PRO A 294 -18.75 -15.64 -7.35
N TYR A 295 -17.90 -15.02 -8.18
CA TYR A 295 -18.14 -14.90 -9.61
C TYR A 295 -17.35 -15.97 -10.37
N SER A 296 -18.04 -16.91 -10.98
CA SER A 296 -17.44 -17.92 -11.84
C SER A 296 -17.33 -17.44 -13.29
N ASN A 297 -18.14 -16.48 -13.73
CA ASN A 297 -18.08 -15.87 -15.07
C ASN A 297 -17.77 -14.37 -14.98
N HIS A 298 -17.32 -13.77 -16.08
CA HIS A 298 -17.07 -12.33 -16.14
C HIS A 298 -18.33 -11.54 -15.75
N CYS A 299 -18.15 -10.56 -14.88
CA CYS A 299 -19.23 -9.75 -14.34
C CYS A 299 -19.39 -8.44 -15.12
N ASP A 300 -19.29 -8.47 -16.44
CA ASP A 300 -19.16 -7.26 -17.27
C ASP A 300 -20.46 -6.45 -17.47
N THR A 301 -21.59 -6.97 -16.97
CA THR A 301 -22.93 -6.41 -17.20
C THR A 301 -23.51 -5.76 -15.95
N GLY A 302 -24.65 -5.06 -16.11
CA GLY A 302 -25.38 -4.45 -15.00
C GLY A 302 -24.56 -3.38 -14.26
N SER A 303 -24.47 -3.50 -12.94
CA SER A 303 -23.78 -2.53 -12.08
C SER A 303 -22.26 -2.44 -12.30
N MET A 304 -21.67 -3.35 -13.07
CA MET A 304 -20.24 -3.39 -13.38
C MET A 304 -19.88 -2.81 -14.74
N THR A 305 -20.84 -2.56 -15.65
CA THR A 305 -20.60 -2.03 -16.99
C THR A 305 -19.75 -0.75 -16.96
N ALA A 306 -20.10 0.18 -16.07
CA ALA A 306 -19.39 1.45 -15.94
C ALA A 306 -17.97 1.28 -15.36
N ARG A 307 -17.78 0.31 -14.46
CA ARG A 307 -16.45 -0.01 -13.91
C ARG A 307 -15.58 -0.69 -14.96
N LYS A 308 -16.13 -1.60 -15.76
CA LYS A 308 -15.44 -2.22 -16.89
C LYS A 308 -14.94 -1.17 -17.88
N ALA A 309 -15.78 -0.19 -18.22
CA ALA A 309 -15.37 0.90 -19.12
C ALA A 309 -14.13 1.65 -18.60
N GLN A 310 -13.99 1.86 -17.29
CA GLN A 310 -12.78 2.46 -16.71
C GLN A 310 -11.55 1.57 -16.87
N PHE A 311 -11.69 0.25 -16.69
CA PHE A 311 -10.59 -0.70 -16.92
C PHE A 311 -10.19 -0.75 -18.40
N ASP A 312 -11.15 -0.74 -19.32
CA ASP A 312 -10.89 -0.67 -20.76
C ASP A 312 -10.10 0.60 -21.14
N VAL A 313 -10.47 1.75 -20.57
CA VAL A 313 -9.75 3.01 -20.76
C VAL A 313 -8.31 2.92 -20.25
N LEU A 314 -8.08 2.30 -19.08
CA LEU A 314 -6.73 2.08 -18.58
C LEU A 314 -5.89 1.20 -19.51
N LEU A 315 -6.44 0.06 -19.95
CA LEU A 315 -5.75 -0.82 -20.90
C LEU A 315 -5.41 -0.11 -22.21
N ALA A 316 -6.35 0.70 -22.74
CA ALA A 316 -6.12 1.50 -23.95
C ALA A 316 -5.03 2.57 -23.77
N ARG A 317 -4.84 3.08 -22.55
CA ARG A 317 -3.73 3.99 -22.18
C ARG A 317 -2.44 3.26 -21.79
N GLY A 318 -2.39 1.94 -21.92
CA GLY A 318 -1.21 1.15 -21.59
C GLY A 318 -0.99 0.99 -20.08
N VAL A 319 -2.06 1.06 -19.29
CA VAL A 319 -2.05 0.84 -17.83
C VAL A 319 -2.72 -0.49 -17.51
N ALA A 320 -2.05 -1.36 -16.76
CA ALA A 320 -2.62 -2.62 -16.26
C ALA A 320 -3.51 -2.41 -15.02
N PRO A 321 -4.82 -2.69 -15.06
CA PRO A 321 -5.66 -2.75 -13.86
C PRO A 321 -5.44 -4.08 -13.12
N VAL A 322 -4.56 -4.09 -12.12
CA VAL A 322 -4.19 -5.29 -11.35
C VAL A 322 -5.04 -5.38 -10.10
N VAL A 323 -5.79 -6.47 -9.93
CA VAL A 323 -6.84 -6.58 -8.90
C VAL A 323 -6.67 -7.86 -8.08
N ALA A 324 -6.83 -7.75 -6.76
CA ALA A 324 -6.81 -8.89 -5.85
C ALA A 324 -8.04 -9.80 -6.06
N ALA A 325 -7.83 -11.13 -6.12
CA ALA A 325 -8.92 -12.10 -6.37
C ALA A 325 -9.96 -12.20 -5.24
N GLY A 326 -9.59 -11.82 -4.01
CA GLY A 326 -10.40 -11.90 -2.79
C GLY A 326 -9.95 -13.03 -1.85
N ASN A 327 -10.40 -12.95 -0.58
CA ASN A 327 -9.87 -13.73 0.54
C ASN A 327 -10.92 -14.65 1.19
N ASN A 328 -11.90 -15.15 0.44
CA ASN A 328 -13.01 -15.95 0.95
C ASN A 328 -12.81 -17.46 0.79
N GLY A 329 -11.66 -17.91 0.26
CA GLY A 329 -11.37 -19.31 0.01
C GLY A 329 -12.19 -19.93 -1.12
N PHE A 330 -12.85 -19.12 -1.96
CA PHE A 330 -13.71 -19.63 -3.02
C PHE A 330 -12.92 -20.51 -3.99
N ALA A 331 -13.34 -21.78 -4.13
CA ALA A 331 -12.66 -22.75 -4.99
C ALA A 331 -12.98 -22.61 -6.48
N ASN A 332 -14.06 -21.90 -6.82
CA ASN A 332 -14.52 -21.72 -8.21
C ASN A 332 -15.14 -20.33 -8.44
N GLY A 333 -14.40 -19.28 -8.11
CA GLY A 333 -14.80 -17.92 -8.41
C GLY A 333 -13.91 -16.88 -7.72
N VAL A 334 -14.04 -15.63 -8.18
CA VAL A 334 -13.34 -14.46 -7.64
C VAL A 334 -14.32 -13.40 -7.17
N SER A 335 -13.85 -12.38 -6.46
CA SER A 335 -14.68 -11.26 -5.99
C SER A 335 -14.79 -10.16 -7.05
N SER A 336 -15.67 -9.18 -6.83
CA SER A 336 -15.67 -7.92 -7.59
C SER A 336 -14.64 -6.96 -6.98
N PRO A 337 -13.87 -6.18 -7.77
CA PRO A 337 -13.92 -6.06 -9.23
C PRO A 337 -13.04 -7.05 -10.02
N ALA A 338 -12.46 -8.05 -9.37
CA ALA A 338 -11.58 -9.04 -10.02
C ALA A 338 -12.31 -9.90 -11.09
N CYS A 339 -13.64 -9.98 -11.03
CA CYS A 339 -14.46 -10.66 -12.03
C CYS A 339 -14.58 -9.92 -13.37
N VAL A 340 -14.19 -8.64 -13.45
CA VAL A 340 -14.28 -7.84 -14.67
C VAL A 340 -13.27 -8.37 -15.70
N SER A 341 -13.69 -8.60 -16.95
CA SER A 341 -12.83 -9.25 -17.97
C SER A 341 -11.57 -8.47 -18.34
N SER A 342 -11.56 -7.18 -18.05
CA SER A 342 -10.44 -6.28 -18.31
C SER A 342 -9.48 -6.16 -17.13
N ALA A 343 -9.81 -6.76 -15.98
CA ALA A 343 -8.93 -6.85 -14.83
C ALA A 343 -7.80 -7.85 -15.08
N ILE A 344 -6.67 -7.65 -14.41
CA ILE A 344 -5.63 -8.66 -14.24
C ILE A 344 -5.75 -9.19 -12.82
N THR A 345 -6.33 -10.38 -12.69
CA THR A 345 -6.79 -10.92 -11.41
C THR A 345 -5.74 -11.82 -10.78
N VAL A 346 -5.38 -11.49 -9.53
CA VAL A 346 -4.23 -12.07 -8.84
C VAL A 346 -4.63 -12.81 -7.57
N GLY A 347 -4.30 -14.10 -7.52
CA GLY A 347 -4.44 -14.96 -6.34
C GLY A 347 -3.17 -15.02 -5.51
N ALA A 348 -3.26 -15.60 -4.31
CA ALA A 348 -2.16 -15.70 -3.36
C ALA A 348 -1.61 -17.13 -3.25
N THR A 349 -0.29 -17.24 -3.28
CA THR A 349 0.46 -18.43 -2.81
C THR A 349 1.29 -18.08 -1.58
N ASP A 350 1.74 -19.11 -0.86
CA ASP A 350 2.81 -18.98 0.12
C ASP A 350 4.21 -19.09 -0.51
N ASP A 351 5.22 -19.20 0.33
CA ASP A 351 6.64 -19.33 -0.04
C ASP A 351 7.02 -20.72 -0.57
N HIS A 352 6.16 -21.72 -0.38
CA HIS A 352 6.31 -23.09 -0.90
C HIS A 352 5.56 -23.29 -2.23
N ASP A 353 5.00 -22.22 -2.80
CA ASP A 353 4.11 -22.25 -3.95
C ASP A 353 2.80 -23.04 -3.69
N ALA A 354 2.42 -23.24 -2.43
CA ALA A 354 1.10 -23.77 -2.10
C ALA A 354 0.05 -22.64 -2.14
N LEU A 355 -1.19 -23.03 -2.40
CA LEU A 355 -2.30 -22.09 -2.41
C LEU A 355 -2.56 -21.57 -0.99
N ALA A 356 -2.67 -20.26 -0.84
CA ALA A 356 -3.15 -19.71 0.42
C ALA A 356 -4.59 -20.20 0.67
N THR A 357 -4.88 -20.69 1.88
CA THR A 357 -6.21 -21.25 2.23
C THR A 357 -7.35 -20.28 1.95
N PHE A 358 -7.11 -18.98 2.15
CA PHE A 358 -8.07 -17.91 1.89
C PHE A 358 -8.19 -17.49 0.42
N THR A 359 -7.30 -17.91 -0.50
CA THR A 359 -7.31 -17.35 -1.86
C THR A 359 -8.56 -17.77 -2.61
N ASN A 360 -9.29 -16.77 -3.11
CA ASN A 360 -10.25 -17.00 -4.17
C ASN A 360 -9.51 -17.46 -5.44
N ARG A 361 -10.08 -18.44 -6.12
CA ARG A 361 -9.49 -19.06 -7.31
C ARG A 361 -10.58 -19.60 -8.23
N GLY A 362 -10.26 -19.72 -9.51
CA GLY A 362 -11.18 -20.23 -10.51
C GLY A 362 -10.70 -19.90 -11.92
N LYS A 363 -11.58 -20.06 -12.91
CA LYS A 363 -11.25 -19.81 -14.32
C LYS A 363 -10.98 -18.35 -14.69
N LEU A 364 -11.36 -17.40 -13.82
CA LEU A 364 -11.14 -15.96 -14.01
C LEU A 364 -9.82 -15.47 -13.39
N LEU A 365 -9.01 -16.37 -12.83
CA LEU A 365 -7.73 -16.04 -12.22
C LEU A 365 -6.63 -15.99 -13.29
N ASP A 366 -5.96 -14.86 -13.45
CA ASP A 366 -4.91 -14.70 -14.47
C ASP A 366 -3.55 -15.20 -13.99
N LEU A 367 -3.20 -14.87 -12.74
CA LEU A 367 -1.88 -15.08 -12.17
C LEU A 367 -1.98 -15.39 -10.67
N PHE A 368 -0.96 -16.08 -10.16
CA PHE A 368 -0.63 -16.11 -8.75
C PHE A 368 0.59 -15.23 -8.47
N ALA A 369 0.67 -14.74 -7.24
CA ALA A 369 1.88 -14.18 -6.66
C ALA A 369 1.90 -14.44 -5.14
N PRO A 370 3.06 -14.27 -4.48
CA PRO A 370 3.13 -14.47 -3.03
C PRO A 370 2.21 -13.51 -2.28
N GLY A 371 1.39 -14.06 -1.39
CA GLY A 371 0.43 -13.29 -0.60
C GLY A 371 0.28 -13.77 0.84
N VAL A 372 1.08 -14.73 1.30
CA VAL A 372 1.07 -15.19 2.70
C VAL A 372 2.26 -14.57 3.44
N GLU A 373 1.97 -13.97 4.59
CA GLU A 373 2.96 -13.39 5.52
C GLU A 373 4.01 -12.48 4.86
N ILE A 374 3.56 -11.51 4.07
CA ILE A 374 4.46 -10.60 3.38
C ILE A 374 4.88 -9.46 4.31
N ASN A 375 6.18 -9.32 4.59
CA ASN A 375 6.73 -8.21 5.39
C ASN A 375 6.99 -6.97 4.53
N SER A 376 6.23 -5.89 4.70
CA SER A 376 6.37 -4.66 3.92
C SER A 376 6.18 -3.42 4.80
N SER A 377 6.34 -2.24 4.22
CA SER A 377 6.20 -0.95 4.91
C SER A 377 4.80 -0.75 5.51
N VAL A 378 4.73 -0.26 6.73
CA VAL A 378 3.49 0.19 7.38
C VAL A 378 3.71 1.60 7.94
N PRO A 379 2.65 2.36 8.24
CA PRO A 379 2.80 3.74 8.68
C PRO A 379 3.68 3.89 9.93
N ASN A 380 4.28 5.07 10.07
CA ASN A 380 5.28 5.46 11.06
C ASN A 380 6.68 4.89 10.77
N ASN A 381 7.09 4.82 9.50
CA ASN A 381 8.42 4.31 9.09
C ASN A 381 8.71 2.89 9.61
N ALA A 382 7.68 2.06 9.74
CA ALA A 382 7.76 0.73 10.33
C ALA A 382 7.52 -0.35 9.27
N TYR A 383 7.72 -1.60 9.66
CA TYR A 383 7.47 -2.76 8.81
C TYR A 383 6.53 -3.73 9.52
N GLY A 384 5.71 -4.43 8.76
CA GLY A 384 4.71 -5.35 9.27
C GLY A 384 4.45 -6.50 8.31
N VAL A 385 4.10 -7.65 8.88
CA VAL A 385 3.79 -8.89 8.16
C VAL A 385 2.27 -9.00 7.98
N ILE A 386 1.81 -9.13 6.74
CA ILE A 386 0.38 -9.20 6.40
C ILE A 386 0.16 -10.27 5.33
N GLY A 387 -0.94 -11.02 5.43
CA GLY A 387 -1.38 -11.99 4.43
C GLY A 387 -2.67 -11.54 3.71
N GLY A 388 -2.76 -11.84 2.42
CA GLY A 388 -3.94 -11.61 1.59
C GLY A 388 -3.61 -11.62 0.09
N THR A 389 -4.63 -11.82 -0.75
CA THR A 389 -4.53 -11.53 -2.19
C THR A 389 -4.19 -10.06 -2.45
N SER A 390 -4.50 -9.19 -1.48
CA SER A 390 -4.04 -7.80 -1.40
C SER A 390 -2.52 -7.64 -1.41
N MET A 391 -1.76 -8.63 -0.95
CA MET A 391 -0.29 -8.61 -0.96
C MET A 391 0.26 -9.29 -2.22
N ALA A 392 -0.51 -10.20 -2.84
CA ALA A 392 -0.16 -10.81 -4.12
C ALA A 392 -0.29 -9.83 -5.29
N ALA A 393 -1.39 -9.09 -5.38
CA ALA A 393 -1.64 -8.09 -6.44
C ALA A 393 -0.47 -7.08 -6.65
N PRO A 394 0.11 -6.45 -5.61
CA PRO A 394 1.18 -5.48 -5.81
C PRO A 394 2.49 -6.10 -6.30
N HIS A 395 2.73 -7.40 -6.08
CA HIS A 395 3.87 -8.07 -6.73
C HIS A 395 3.70 -8.05 -8.26
N VAL A 396 2.49 -8.33 -8.76
CA VAL A 396 2.17 -8.28 -10.19
C VAL A 396 2.19 -6.84 -10.72
N ALA A 397 1.65 -5.87 -9.97
CA ALA A 397 1.69 -4.47 -10.37
C ALA A 397 3.13 -3.94 -10.52
N GLY A 398 4.02 -4.27 -9.57
CA GLY A 398 5.45 -3.97 -9.70
C GLY A 398 6.09 -4.73 -10.87
N ALA A 399 5.69 -5.98 -11.12
CA ALA A 399 6.16 -6.75 -12.27
C ALA A 399 5.84 -6.06 -13.61
N PHE A 400 4.67 -5.42 -13.75
CA PHE A 400 4.36 -4.63 -14.94
C PHE A 400 5.33 -3.45 -15.15
N ALA A 401 5.78 -2.79 -14.08
CA ALA A 401 6.78 -1.72 -14.18
C ALA A 401 8.15 -2.25 -14.61
N VAL A 402 8.61 -3.36 -14.02
CA VAL A 402 9.84 -4.06 -14.42
C VAL A 402 9.76 -4.52 -15.88
N MET A 403 8.64 -5.11 -16.29
CA MET A 403 8.42 -5.62 -17.64
C MET A 403 8.31 -4.50 -18.67
N LYS A 404 7.75 -3.35 -18.32
CA LYS A 404 7.72 -2.18 -19.22
C LYS A 404 9.10 -1.58 -19.44
N GLN A 405 9.96 -1.61 -18.42
CA GLN A 405 11.36 -1.21 -18.61
C GLN A 405 12.11 -2.21 -19.50
N ALA A 406 11.91 -3.51 -19.25
CA ALA A 406 12.57 -4.59 -19.99
C ALA A 406 12.07 -4.74 -21.44
N HIS A 407 10.80 -4.43 -21.68
CA HIS A 407 10.11 -4.64 -22.94
C HIS A 407 9.22 -3.43 -23.28
N PRO A 408 9.81 -2.27 -23.63
CA PRO A 408 9.08 -1.00 -23.74
C PRO A 408 7.96 -1.01 -24.79
N ASN A 409 8.09 -1.86 -25.82
CA ASN A 409 7.15 -1.94 -26.94
C ASN A 409 6.01 -2.95 -26.71
N LEU A 410 6.05 -3.77 -25.65
CA LEU A 410 4.97 -4.73 -25.41
C LEU A 410 3.74 -4.02 -24.84
N SER A 411 2.57 -4.36 -25.40
CA SER A 411 1.29 -4.00 -24.81
C SER A 411 1.07 -4.69 -23.46
N ILE A 412 0.12 -4.19 -22.67
CA ILE A 412 -0.24 -4.79 -21.38
C ILE A 412 -0.65 -6.26 -21.53
N ARG A 413 -1.43 -6.60 -22.57
CA ARG A 413 -1.82 -8.00 -22.84
C ARG A 413 -0.62 -8.89 -23.20
N GLN A 414 0.35 -8.36 -23.95
CA GLN A 414 1.57 -9.12 -24.28
C GLN A 414 2.45 -9.34 -23.05
N ILE A 415 2.53 -8.36 -22.15
CA ILE A 415 3.23 -8.53 -20.86
C ILE A 415 2.53 -9.58 -20.01
N LEU A 416 1.20 -9.52 -19.89
CA LEU A 416 0.41 -10.53 -19.18
C LEU A 416 0.67 -11.94 -19.74
N ALA A 417 0.54 -12.11 -21.05
CA ALA A 417 0.80 -13.38 -21.72
C ALA A 417 2.24 -13.88 -21.47
N LYS A 418 3.23 -12.97 -21.42
CA LYS A 418 4.61 -13.34 -21.11
C LYS A 418 4.80 -13.78 -19.66
N LEU A 419 4.14 -13.11 -18.71
CA LEU A 419 4.14 -13.52 -17.30
C LEU A 419 3.46 -14.89 -17.11
N GLN A 420 2.35 -15.13 -17.81
CA GLN A 420 1.68 -16.44 -17.82
C GLN A 420 2.55 -17.52 -18.48
N ALA A 421 3.23 -17.24 -19.59
CA ALA A 421 4.07 -18.21 -20.28
C ALA A 421 5.32 -18.62 -19.47
N THR A 422 5.84 -17.72 -18.63
CA THR A 422 7.13 -17.91 -17.92
C THR A 422 6.97 -18.30 -16.44
N GLY A 423 5.78 -18.09 -15.86
CA GLY A 423 5.51 -18.41 -14.47
C GLY A 423 5.50 -19.90 -14.13
N LYS A 424 5.63 -20.22 -12.83
CA LYS A 424 5.53 -21.60 -12.33
C LYS A 424 4.06 -22.05 -12.34
N PRO A 425 3.74 -23.24 -12.90
CA PRO A 425 2.39 -23.78 -12.84
C PRO A 425 1.98 -24.17 -11.42
N ILE A 426 0.80 -23.70 -11.02
CA ILE A 426 0.08 -24.10 -9.81
C ILE A 426 -1.27 -24.68 -10.26
N THR A 427 -1.51 -25.95 -9.95
CA THR A 427 -2.71 -26.67 -10.39
C THR A 427 -3.67 -26.84 -9.22
N TYR A 428 -4.95 -26.55 -9.45
CA TYR A 428 -6.03 -26.70 -8.47
C TYR A 428 -7.32 -27.12 -9.17
N GLY A 429 -7.90 -28.24 -8.72
CA GLY A 429 -8.96 -28.90 -9.47
C GLY A 429 -8.50 -29.20 -10.90
N GLN A 430 -9.25 -28.73 -11.89
CA GLN A 430 -8.92 -28.88 -13.32
C GLN A 430 -8.26 -27.64 -13.93
N VAL A 431 -7.95 -26.62 -13.13
CA VAL A 431 -7.37 -25.35 -13.60
C VAL A 431 -5.89 -25.31 -13.26
N THR A 432 -5.08 -24.78 -14.17
CA THR A 432 -3.67 -24.46 -13.90
C THR A 432 -3.43 -23.00 -14.17
N THR A 433 -3.04 -22.27 -13.13
CA THR A 433 -2.69 -20.84 -13.19
C THR A 433 -1.24 -20.67 -12.79
N LYS A 434 -0.62 -19.59 -13.25
CA LYS A 434 0.82 -19.42 -13.19
C LYS A 434 1.19 -18.43 -12.12
N ARG A 435 2.11 -18.79 -11.22
CA ARG A 435 2.76 -17.87 -10.29
C ARG A 435 3.90 -17.15 -11.01
N ILE A 436 3.94 -15.82 -10.98
CA ILE A 436 4.88 -15.02 -11.78
C ILE A 436 6.37 -15.37 -11.54
N ASP A 437 7.21 -15.22 -12.56
CA ASP A 437 8.66 -15.42 -12.50
C ASP A 437 9.36 -14.37 -13.38
N LEU A 438 9.76 -13.26 -12.78
CA LEU A 438 10.38 -12.11 -13.45
C LEU A 438 11.78 -12.39 -13.98
N ALA A 439 12.53 -13.29 -13.33
CA ALA A 439 13.84 -13.70 -13.81
C ALA A 439 13.73 -14.38 -15.19
N LYS A 440 12.68 -15.17 -15.41
CA LYS A 440 12.38 -15.78 -16.72
C LYS A 440 11.67 -14.84 -17.69
N ALA A 441 10.90 -13.88 -17.18
CA ALA A 441 10.14 -12.95 -18.01
C ALA A 441 10.99 -11.79 -18.58
N THR A 442 12.11 -11.46 -17.94
CA THR A 442 13.02 -10.38 -18.37
C THR A 442 14.20 -10.91 -19.18
N PRO A 443 14.76 -10.11 -20.11
CA PRO A 443 15.98 -10.49 -20.81
C PRO A 443 17.19 -10.44 -19.86
N PRO A 444 18.29 -11.15 -20.17
CA PRO A 444 19.53 -11.07 -19.40
C PRO A 444 20.09 -9.64 -19.38
N LYS A 445 20.95 -9.36 -18.40
CA LYS A 445 21.56 -8.06 -18.03
C LYS A 445 21.33 -6.93 -19.05
N ALA A 446 20.68 -5.86 -18.60
CA ALA A 446 20.46 -4.65 -19.38
C ALA A 446 21.79 -4.20 -20.01
N THR A 447 21.90 -4.35 -21.34
CA THR A 447 23.00 -3.74 -22.09
C THR A 447 22.73 -2.24 -22.08
N PRO A 448 23.69 -1.38 -21.72
CA PRO A 448 23.46 0.06 -21.75
C PRO A 448 23.04 0.44 -23.17
N THR A 449 21.81 0.93 -23.33
CA THR A 449 21.39 1.57 -24.57
C THR A 449 22.37 2.72 -24.81
N PRO A 450 23.11 2.75 -25.94
CA PRO A 450 24.01 3.86 -26.22
C PRO A 450 23.17 5.13 -26.22
N THR A 451 23.57 6.10 -25.40
CA THR A 451 23.07 7.46 -25.53
C THR A 451 23.32 7.89 -26.98
N PRO A 452 22.29 8.34 -27.74
CA PRO A 452 22.53 8.84 -29.08
C PRO A 452 23.55 9.98 -28.95
N THR A 453 24.72 9.79 -29.54
CA THR A 453 25.71 10.86 -29.68
C THR A 453 25.00 12.06 -30.29
N PRO A 454 25.03 13.26 -29.68
CA PRO A 454 24.46 14.43 -30.31
C PRO A 454 25.12 14.58 -31.68
N THR A 455 24.33 14.51 -32.74
CA THR A 455 24.78 14.84 -34.09
C THR A 455 25.43 16.23 -34.02
N PRO A 456 26.71 16.38 -34.37
CA PRO A 456 27.35 17.68 -34.33
C PRO A 456 26.56 18.65 -35.21
N THR A 457 26.10 19.74 -34.61
CA THR A 457 25.50 20.85 -35.35
C THR A 457 26.52 21.33 -36.38
N PRO A 458 26.19 21.42 -37.68
CA PRO A 458 27.14 21.92 -38.67
C PRO A 458 27.56 23.34 -38.30
N THR A 459 28.86 23.52 -38.05
CA THR A 459 29.47 24.82 -37.80
C THR A 459 29.35 25.64 -39.08
N VAL A 460 28.63 26.76 -39.01
CA VAL A 460 28.59 27.74 -40.09
C VAL A 460 29.94 28.46 -40.12
N THR A 461 30.68 28.30 -41.21
CA THR A 461 31.92 29.01 -41.49
C THR A 461 31.63 30.50 -41.71
N PRO A 462 32.20 31.45 -40.95
CA PRO A 462 32.06 32.86 -41.23
C PRO A 462 32.97 33.24 -42.41
N THR A 463 32.39 33.79 -43.48
CA THR A 463 33.13 34.49 -44.54
C THR A 463 32.68 35.95 -44.59
N GLY A 464 33.64 36.89 -44.54
CA GLY A 464 33.43 38.28 -44.96
C GLY A 464 33.72 39.36 -43.90
N LYS A 465 34.78 40.14 -44.17
CA LYS A 465 35.35 41.27 -43.43
C LYS A 465 34.43 42.51 -43.35
N PRO A 466 34.56 43.40 -42.32
CA PRO A 466 33.65 44.53 -42.08
C PRO A 466 34.02 45.81 -42.83
N THR A 467 33.03 46.67 -43.10
CA THR A 467 33.21 48.08 -43.51
C THR A 467 32.35 49.00 -42.63
N THR A 468 32.94 50.15 -42.30
CA THR A 468 32.66 51.22 -41.31
C THR A 468 31.33 51.97 -41.57
N THR A 469 30.66 52.72 -40.66
CA THR A 469 31.04 53.89 -39.81
C THR A 469 29.75 54.35 -39.00
N PRO A 470 29.70 55.48 -38.25
CA PRO A 470 29.99 55.70 -36.83
C PRO A 470 28.77 55.95 -35.89
N THR A 471 29.11 55.93 -34.59
CA THR A 471 28.42 56.26 -33.33
C THR A 471 27.68 57.62 -33.25
N ALA A 472 26.58 57.66 -32.48
CA ALA A 472 26.28 58.76 -31.54
C ALA A 472 25.41 58.29 -30.34
N THR A 473 25.79 58.76 -29.16
CA THR A 473 25.15 58.70 -27.82
C THR A 473 24.93 60.18 -27.39
N PRO A 474 24.24 60.61 -26.30
CA PRO A 474 23.19 60.05 -25.42
C PRO A 474 21.97 60.99 -25.14
N THR A 475 20.93 60.41 -24.53
CA THR A 475 19.88 60.89 -23.56
C THR A 475 19.30 62.33 -23.53
N ASN A 476 17.96 62.40 -23.36
CA ASN A 476 17.30 63.08 -22.22
C ASN A 476 15.83 62.62 -21.97
N LYS A 477 15.45 62.69 -20.68
CA LYS A 477 14.27 62.25 -19.86
C LYS A 477 12.98 63.14 -20.06
N PRO A 478 11.77 63.04 -19.40
CA PRO A 478 10.97 62.02 -18.61
C PRO A 478 9.42 61.90 -18.95
N THR A 479 8.71 61.00 -18.20
CA THR A 479 7.36 61.13 -17.49
C THR A 479 6.05 60.40 -17.96
N VAL A 480 5.61 59.39 -17.18
CA VAL A 480 4.29 58.97 -16.57
C VAL A 480 2.91 58.85 -17.33
N ARG A 481 2.33 57.61 -17.24
CA ARG A 481 0.94 57.01 -17.14
C ARG A 481 -0.35 57.92 -17.14
N PRO A 482 -1.55 57.56 -17.75
CA PRO A 482 -2.58 56.66 -17.13
C PRO A 482 -3.62 55.88 -18.02
N THR A 483 -4.47 55.14 -17.28
CA THR A 483 -5.60 54.14 -17.41
C THR A 483 -6.76 54.33 -18.41
N VAL A 484 -7.43 53.23 -18.88
CA VAL A 484 -8.87 53.20 -19.34
C VAL A 484 -9.56 51.81 -19.15
N LYS A 485 -10.90 51.81 -18.92
CA LYS A 485 -11.91 50.75 -18.56
C LYS A 485 -12.90 50.47 -19.75
N PRO A 486 -13.70 49.36 -19.81
CA PRO A 486 -14.46 48.94 -21.02
C PRO A 486 -15.99 49.23 -21.03
N THR A 487 -16.63 49.18 -22.21
CA THR A 487 -18.11 49.27 -22.43
C THR A 487 -18.63 48.50 -23.67
N VAL A 488 -19.95 48.26 -23.71
CA VAL A 488 -20.79 47.19 -24.31
C VAL A 488 -21.59 47.61 -25.58
N LYS A 489 -22.21 46.63 -26.31
CA LYS A 489 -23.62 46.59 -26.90
C LYS A 489 -23.72 46.30 -28.44
N PRO A 490 -24.86 45.87 -29.09
CA PRO A 490 -26.04 45.01 -28.75
C PRO A 490 -26.41 43.86 -29.77
N THR A 491 -27.40 43.06 -29.36
CA THR A 491 -28.32 42.12 -30.08
C THR A 491 -29.40 42.80 -30.98
N PRO A 492 -30.06 42.04 -31.88
CA PRO A 492 -31.49 42.23 -32.21
C PRO A 492 -32.37 40.95 -32.07
N THR A 493 -33.69 41.17 -31.84
CA THR A 493 -34.77 40.20 -31.53
C THR A 493 -35.88 40.31 -32.64
N VAL A 494 -36.74 39.30 -32.97
CA VAL A 494 -38.16 39.01 -32.55
C VAL A 494 -38.85 38.19 -33.73
N PRO A 495 -40.08 37.55 -33.70
CA PRO A 495 -40.68 36.31 -33.07
C PRO A 495 -41.47 35.33 -34.05
N PRO A 496 -42.52 34.54 -33.63
CA PRO A 496 -42.56 33.10 -33.23
C PRO A 496 -43.30 32.17 -34.27
N THR A 497 -43.49 30.84 -34.13
CA THR A 497 -44.59 30.17 -33.38
C THR A 497 -44.55 28.62 -33.59
N HIS A 498 -45.06 27.87 -32.59
CA HIS A 498 -45.59 26.49 -32.56
C HIS A 498 -44.69 25.28 -32.17
N THR A 499 -44.98 24.74 -30.97
CA THR A 499 -44.72 23.38 -30.45
C THR A 499 -45.70 22.35 -31.05
N PRO A 500 -45.47 21.01 -31.05
CA PRO A 500 -45.30 20.16 -29.84
C PRO A 500 -44.11 19.16 -29.87
N ALA A 501 -43.80 18.64 -28.68
CA ALA A 501 -42.74 17.67 -28.30
C ALA A 501 -43.10 16.19 -28.63
N PRO A 502 -42.41 15.12 -28.13
CA PRO A 502 -41.08 14.99 -27.50
C PRO A 502 -40.24 13.79 -28.03
N THR A 503 -38.91 13.81 -27.89
CA THR A 503 -38.13 12.61 -27.53
C THR A 503 -36.92 13.00 -26.67
N SER A 504 -36.71 12.20 -25.64
CA SER A 504 -35.81 12.37 -24.50
C SER A 504 -34.39 11.89 -24.80
N ASP A 505 -33.40 12.73 -24.49
CA ASP A 505 -32.03 12.30 -24.21
C ASP A 505 -31.53 13.09 -22.98
N PRO A 506 -31.19 12.46 -21.84
CA PRO A 506 -30.60 13.17 -20.72
C PRO A 506 -29.08 13.29 -20.92
N ASP A 507 -28.68 14.47 -21.39
CA ASP A 507 -27.32 15.01 -21.32
C ASP A 507 -26.76 14.93 -19.88
N PRO A 508 -25.55 14.38 -19.66
CA PRO A 508 -24.91 14.33 -18.36
C PRO A 508 -24.65 15.74 -17.83
N ARG A 509 -25.45 16.16 -16.85
CA ARG A 509 -25.21 17.40 -16.08
C ARG A 509 -23.80 17.36 -15.49
N ILE A 510 -22.93 18.17 -16.08
CA ILE A 510 -21.72 18.67 -15.44
C ILE A 510 -22.15 19.34 -14.15
N ILE A 511 -21.85 18.69 -13.02
CA ILE A 511 -21.90 19.33 -11.71
C ILE A 511 -20.83 20.42 -11.74
N SER A 512 -21.29 21.66 -11.76
CA SER A 512 -20.48 22.85 -11.58
C SER A 512 -19.60 22.68 -10.35
N MET A 513 -18.29 22.72 -10.56
CA MET A 513 -17.29 22.80 -9.52
C MET A 513 -17.51 24.11 -8.74
N ASP A 514 -17.83 23.98 -7.46
CA ASP A 514 -17.73 25.06 -6.49
C ASP A 514 -16.23 25.39 -6.24
N PRO A 515 -15.93 26.62 -5.79
CA PRO A 515 -14.64 27.26 -6.03
C PRO A 515 -13.49 26.57 -5.30
N ASP A 516 -12.32 26.64 -5.95
CA ASP A 516 -11.04 26.09 -5.49
C ASP A 516 -10.83 26.21 -3.98
N PRO A 517 -10.32 25.14 -3.31
CA PRO A 517 -9.86 25.27 -1.94
C PRO A 517 -8.78 26.34 -1.87
N GLU A 518 -8.91 27.29 -0.93
CA GLU A 518 -7.94 28.37 -0.77
C GLU A 518 -6.50 27.82 -0.76
N PRO A 519 -5.60 28.37 -1.60
CA PRO A 519 -4.23 27.90 -1.69
C PRO A 519 -3.51 28.07 -0.35
N VAL A 520 -2.56 27.17 -0.04
CA VAL A 520 -1.61 27.31 1.07
C VAL A 520 -0.94 28.69 0.99
N PRO A 521 -0.77 29.44 2.10
CA PRO A 521 -0.29 30.81 1.99
C PRO A 521 1.21 30.71 1.72
N ASP A 522 1.68 31.37 0.67
CA ASP A 522 3.10 31.37 0.28
C ASP A 522 4.02 31.88 1.41
N THR A 523 3.45 32.54 2.42
CA THR A 523 4.16 33.07 3.59
C THR A 523 3.52 32.63 4.90
N CYS A 524 4.29 31.93 5.75
CA CYS A 524 3.93 31.59 7.12
C CYS A 524 4.02 32.83 8.03
N THR A 525 2.92 33.24 8.66
CA THR A 525 2.89 34.37 9.60
C THR A 525 2.51 33.91 11.01
N ARG A 526 3.01 34.65 12.02
CA ARG A 526 2.71 34.39 13.44
C ARG A 526 1.24 34.69 13.73
N GLY A 527 0.64 33.93 14.66
CA GLY A 527 -0.73 34.13 15.12
C GLY A 527 -0.94 35.37 16.01
N ARG A 528 -2.17 35.51 16.52
CA ARG A 528 -2.63 36.58 17.43
C ARG A 528 -3.22 36.04 18.75
N GLY A 529 -2.77 34.88 19.21
CA GLY A 529 -3.20 34.25 20.44
C GLY A 529 -2.93 35.13 21.65
N THR A 530 -3.92 35.26 22.54
CA THR A 530 -3.85 36.15 23.72
C THR A 530 -3.56 35.43 25.03
N LYS A 531 -3.56 34.09 25.02
CA LYS A 531 -3.31 33.25 26.21
C LYS A 531 -2.38 32.09 25.88
N PRO A 532 -1.42 31.76 26.76
CA PRO A 532 -0.56 30.60 26.57
C PRO A 532 -1.36 29.31 26.71
N LEU A 533 -1.02 28.32 25.89
CA LEU A 533 -1.54 26.97 25.98
C LEU A 533 -0.49 26.07 26.64
N SER A 534 -0.95 25.26 27.60
CA SER A 534 -0.12 24.21 28.20
C SER A 534 0.29 23.16 27.17
N SER A 535 1.34 22.39 27.44
CA SER A 535 1.74 21.26 26.59
C SER A 535 0.61 20.26 26.34
N LYS A 536 -0.27 20.01 27.32
CA LYS A 536 -1.49 19.20 27.15
C LYS A 536 -2.55 19.88 26.27
N ALA A 537 -2.68 21.20 26.35
CA ALA A 537 -3.61 21.94 25.50
C ALA A 537 -3.12 21.97 24.05
N TRP A 538 -1.83 22.23 23.82
CA TRP A 538 -1.20 22.05 22.51
C TRP A 538 -1.31 20.62 22.01
N ALA A 539 -1.17 19.62 22.88
CA ALA A 539 -1.40 18.24 22.50
C ALA A 539 -2.84 18.02 22.03
N ARG A 540 -3.85 18.70 22.59
CA ARG A 540 -5.24 18.63 22.09
C ARG A 540 -5.42 19.35 20.75
N GLU A 541 -4.81 20.51 20.58
CA GLU A 541 -4.80 21.23 19.30
C GLU A 541 -4.16 20.38 18.19
N MET A 542 -3.08 19.66 18.52
CA MET A 542 -2.35 18.77 17.59
C MET A 542 -2.93 17.36 17.52
N LEU A 543 -3.80 16.99 18.46
CA LEU A 543 -4.56 15.74 18.45
C LEU A 543 -5.71 15.94 17.49
N LYS A 544 -5.42 15.67 16.22
CA LYS A 544 -6.19 14.95 15.19
C LYS A 544 -7.75 15.04 15.17
N THR A 545 -8.49 15.19 16.28
CA THR A 545 -9.96 15.36 16.28
C THR A 545 -10.50 16.39 17.29
N GLN A 546 -9.66 17.12 18.05
CA GLN A 546 -10.12 17.93 19.19
C GLN A 546 -9.63 19.39 19.21
N GLY A 547 -8.85 19.83 18.22
CA GLY A 547 -8.30 21.18 18.15
C GLY A 547 -9.28 22.22 17.64
N SER A 548 -9.17 23.45 18.16
CA SER A 548 -9.88 24.63 17.67
C SER A 548 -9.12 25.34 16.54
N LEU A 549 -7.82 25.07 16.39
CA LEU A 549 -6.96 25.64 15.36
C LEU A 549 -6.91 24.75 14.11
N PRO A 550 -7.05 25.32 12.88
CA PRO A 550 -6.92 24.56 11.64
C PRO A 550 -5.52 23.94 11.45
N ASP A 551 -5.46 22.77 10.84
CA ASP A 551 -4.21 22.05 10.53
C ASP A 551 -3.20 22.92 9.77
N ARG A 552 -3.65 23.74 8.81
CA ARG A 552 -2.80 24.70 8.06
C ARG A 552 -2.11 25.70 8.99
N THR A 553 -2.80 26.17 10.02
CA THR A 553 -2.25 27.09 11.03
C THR A 553 -1.27 26.36 11.94
N LEU A 554 -1.58 25.14 12.34
CA LEU A 554 -0.69 24.33 13.17
C LEU A 554 0.59 23.94 12.43
N LEU A 555 0.49 23.56 11.16
CA LEU A 555 1.64 23.30 10.28
C LEU A 555 2.49 24.56 10.05
N CYS A 556 1.85 25.71 9.86
CA CYS A 556 2.53 27.01 9.81
C CYS A 556 3.33 27.29 11.10
N TYR A 557 2.74 27.03 12.28
CA TYR A 557 3.44 27.21 13.56
C TYR A 557 4.61 26.25 13.75
N LEU A 558 4.49 25.01 13.27
CA LEU A 558 5.60 24.05 13.27
C LEU A 558 6.74 24.54 12.37
N SER A 559 6.44 25.08 11.19
CA SER A 559 7.44 25.69 10.29
C SER A 559 8.16 26.88 10.94
N ILE A 560 7.42 27.78 11.61
CA ILE A 560 8.02 28.90 12.36
C ILE A 560 8.93 28.38 13.50
N THR A 561 8.49 27.34 14.19
CA THR A 561 9.26 26.70 15.28
C THR A 561 10.56 26.08 14.77
N GLN A 562 10.51 25.40 13.61
CA GLN A 562 11.67 24.79 12.96
C GLN A 562 12.72 25.85 12.60
N ASN A 563 12.29 26.98 12.03
CA ASN A 563 13.19 28.06 11.63
C ASN A 563 13.73 28.87 12.83
N GLY A 564 12.99 28.91 13.94
CA GLY A 564 13.33 29.73 15.10
C GLY A 564 14.36 29.10 16.04
N SER A 565 14.61 27.80 15.95
CA SER A 565 15.32 27.06 17.00
C SER A 565 16.51 26.26 16.51
N SER A 566 17.52 26.21 17.38
CA SER A 566 18.75 25.43 17.18
C SER A 566 18.61 23.95 17.53
N VAL A 567 17.62 23.59 18.35
CA VAL A 567 17.38 22.22 18.83
C VAL A 567 16.28 21.54 18.06
N PHE A 568 15.32 22.33 17.58
CA PHE A 568 14.19 21.76 16.90
C PHE A 568 14.61 20.94 15.70
N PRO A 569 15.55 21.25 14.79
CA PRO A 569 15.94 20.30 13.72
C PRO A 569 16.16 18.82 14.15
N GLU A 570 16.62 18.57 15.38
CA GLU A 570 16.79 17.22 15.95
C GLU A 570 15.54 16.66 16.68
N VAL A 571 14.65 17.54 17.15
CA VAL A 571 13.38 17.24 17.86
C VAL A 571 12.15 17.43 16.95
N SER A 572 12.32 18.09 15.80
CA SER A 572 11.34 18.67 14.88
C SER A 572 11.31 17.97 13.52
N ASN A 573 11.91 16.78 13.47
CA ASN A 573 11.32 15.73 12.65
C ASN A 573 9.81 15.55 12.93
N ALA A 574 9.26 16.19 13.98
CA ALA A 574 7.89 16.72 14.05
C ALA A 574 7.43 17.68 12.92
N ALA A 575 7.77 17.39 11.67
CA ALA A 575 7.22 18.08 10.50
C ALA A 575 5.71 17.83 10.30
N THR A 576 5.16 16.87 11.05
CA THR A 576 3.75 16.50 11.00
C THR A 576 3.09 16.69 12.36
N LEU A 577 1.80 17.01 12.35
CA LEU A 577 0.98 17.20 13.56
C LEU A 577 1.03 15.98 14.48
N GLY A 578 1.07 14.77 13.91
CA GLY A 578 1.15 13.53 14.68
C GLY A 578 2.47 13.35 15.44
N LYS A 579 3.59 13.76 14.85
CA LYS A 579 4.90 13.73 15.51
C LYS A 579 5.00 14.86 16.55
N ALA A 580 4.47 16.05 16.27
CA ALA A 580 4.37 17.13 17.24
C ALA A 580 3.53 16.71 18.47
N TYR A 581 2.40 16.04 18.24
CA TYR A 581 1.59 15.44 19.29
C TYR A 581 2.39 14.46 20.17
N LYS A 582 3.18 13.56 19.57
CA LYS A 582 4.01 12.60 20.32
C LYS A 582 5.08 13.29 21.19
N VAL A 583 5.62 14.42 20.75
CA VAL A 583 6.56 15.23 21.57
C VAL A 583 5.81 15.94 22.70
N LEU A 584 4.62 16.47 22.42
CA LEU A 584 3.75 17.14 23.42
C LEU A 584 3.15 16.16 24.44
N ASN A 585 3.02 14.89 24.07
CA ASN A 585 2.50 13.81 24.90
C ASN A 585 3.41 12.56 24.85
N PRO A 586 4.63 12.63 25.42
CA PRO A 586 5.61 11.58 25.27
C PRO A 586 5.22 10.34 26.08
N LYS A 587 5.39 9.15 25.49
CA LYS A 587 5.27 7.86 26.21
C LYS A 587 6.38 7.68 27.26
N SER A 588 7.58 8.20 26.98
CA SER A 588 8.73 8.14 27.88
C SER A 588 8.64 9.20 28.98
N LYS A 589 8.92 8.81 30.22
CA LYS A 589 9.02 9.72 31.38
C LYS A 589 10.44 10.24 31.64
N SER A 590 11.36 10.09 30.68
CA SER A 590 12.75 10.53 30.83
C SER A 590 12.85 12.05 31.01
N ALA A 591 13.92 12.51 31.67
CA ALA A 591 14.18 13.93 31.89
C ALA A 591 14.28 14.71 30.55
N LYS A 592 14.84 14.07 29.53
CA LYS A 592 14.92 14.60 28.16
C LYS A 592 13.55 14.74 27.53
N ALA A 593 12.69 13.72 27.59
CA ALA A 593 11.34 13.76 27.03
C ALA A 593 10.47 14.85 27.68
N LEU A 594 10.61 15.05 29.00
CA LEU A 594 9.94 16.15 29.70
C LEU A 594 10.41 17.53 29.23
N LEU A 595 11.71 17.70 28.99
CA LEU A 595 12.24 18.95 28.45
C LEU A 595 11.77 19.20 27.01
N ASP A 596 11.88 18.19 26.15
CA ASP A 596 11.45 18.28 24.74
C ASP A 596 9.96 18.67 24.63
N ARG A 597 9.10 18.10 25.50
CA ARG A 597 7.67 18.44 25.61
C ARG A 597 7.42 19.92 25.92
N GLU A 598 8.03 20.43 26.99
CA GLU A 598 7.78 21.79 27.45
C GLU A 598 8.45 22.84 26.56
N LEU A 599 9.57 22.47 25.93
CA LEU A 599 10.26 23.31 24.96
C LEU A 599 9.43 23.48 23.68
N LEU A 600 8.80 22.42 23.16
CA LEU A 600 7.93 22.51 21.99
C LEU A 600 6.69 23.38 22.28
N ALA A 601 6.06 23.19 23.44
CA ALA A 601 4.92 24.02 23.84
C ALA A 601 5.28 25.52 23.94
N ALA A 602 6.49 25.86 24.41
CA ALA A 602 6.96 27.24 24.49
C ALA A 602 7.11 27.88 23.10
N TRP A 603 7.65 27.14 22.13
CA TRP A 603 7.76 27.61 20.74
C TRP A 603 6.42 27.71 20.03
N LEU A 604 5.49 26.80 20.30
CA LEU A 604 4.13 26.90 19.78
C LEU A 604 3.41 28.11 20.36
N ASN A 605 3.59 28.45 21.64
CA ASN A 605 3.06 29.68 22.22
C ASN A 605 3.64 30.96 21.60
N TYR A 606 4.94 30.94 21.24
CA TYR A 606 5.55 32.01 20.46
C TYR A 606 4.91 32.13 19.07
N SER A 607 4.79 31.01 18.34
CA SER A 607 4.22 30.97 16.99
C SER A 607 2.73 31.34 16.98
N HIS A 608 2.01 30.98 18.04
CA HIS A 608 0.61 31.33 18.26
C HIS A 608 0.41 32.83 18.48
N GLY A 609 1.45 33.59 18.81
CA GLY A 609 1.40 35.05 18.98
C GLY A 609 1.23 35.52 20.42
N VAL A 610 1.21 34.61 21.38
CA VAL A 610 1.07 34.93 22.82
C VAL A 610 2.28 35.72 23.31
N TYR A 611 3.46 35.35 22.83
CA TYR A 611 4.71 36.00 23.19
C TYR A 611 5.49 36.43 21.96
N ASN A 612 6.26 37.50 22.11
CA ASN A 612 7.35 37.84 21.20
C ASN A 612 8.70 37.59 21.89
N ALA A 613 9.80 37.73 21.16
CA ALA A 613 11.13 37.42 21.69
C ALA A 613 11.54 38.29 22.90
N SER A 614 10.97 39.50 23.01
CA SER A 614 11.25 40.48 24.05
C SER A 614 10.25 40.43 25.22
N ALA A 615 9.18 39.65 25.10
CA ALA A 615 8.17 39.53 26.15
C ALA A 615 8.80 38.99 27.43
N LYS A 616 8.54 39.65 28.57
CA LYS A 616 8.96 39.18 29.89
C LYS A 616 8.03 38.05 30.34
N VAL A 617 8.59 36.87 30.52
CA VAL A 617 7.97 35.70 31.17
C VAL A 617 8.39 35.69 32.64
N HIS A 618 7.42 35.52 33.54
CA HIS A 618 7.62 35.59 35.00
C HIS A 618 8.30 36.90 35.48
N GLY A 619 7.91 38.03 34.90
CA GLY A 619 8.25 39.38 35.39
C GLY A 619 9.69 39.87 35.18
N ASN A 620 10.67 39.00 34.90
CA ASN A 620 12.08 39.40 34.80
C ASN A 620 12.90 38.74 33.68
N THR A 621 12.46 37.60 33.14
CA THR A 621 13.21 36.84 32.12
C THR A 621 12.52 36.98 30.78
N THR A 622 13.25 37.24 29.69
CA THR A 622 12.60 37.29 28.36
C THR A 622 12.34 35.89 27.84
N LEU A 623 11.30 35.72 27.00
CA LEU A 623 11.00 34.44 26.35
C LEU A 623 12.23 33.88 25.62
N LYS A 624 12.94 34.73 24.88
CA LYS A 624 14.16 34.35 24.16
C LYS A 624 15.24 33.79 25.10
N LYS A 625 15.42 34.40 26.28
CA LYS A 625 16.37 33.91 27.29
C LYS A 625 15.91 32.57 27.89
N ALA A 626 14.64 32.45 28.23
CA ALA A 626 14.08 31.22 28.80
C ALA A 626 14.22 30.02 27.84
N ILE A 627 13.81 30.20 26.58
CA ILE A 627 13.93 29.18 25.53
C ILE A 627 15.41 28.88 25.22
N GLY A 628 16.26 29.90 25.08
CA GLY A 628 17.68 29.70 24.76
C GLY A 628 18.45 28.92 25.83
N VAL A 629 18.12 29.10 27.11
CA VAL A 629 18.70 28.29 28.20
C VAL A 629 18.28 26.83 28.08
N ALA A 630 17.01 26.58 27.79
CA ALA A 630 16.50 25.22 27.61
C ALA A 630 17.11 24.52 26.40
N GLU A 631 17.27 25.23 25.29
CA GLU A 631 17.95 24.73 24.10
C GLU A 631 19.40 24.34 24.40
N LYS A 632 20.13 25.21 25.10
CA LYS A 632 21.53 24.94 25.48
C LYS A 632 21.67 23.64 26.30
N TYR A 633 20.80 23.41 27.28
CA TYR A 633 20.83 22.17 28.07
C TYR A 633 20.48 20.94 27.24
N ARG A 634 19.64 21.11 26.22
CA ARG A 634 19.22 20.02 25.34
C ARG A 634 20.30 19.66 24.29
N VAL A 635 21.04 20.63 23.75
CA VAL A 635 22.18 20.37 22.83
C VAL A 635 23.39 19.82 23.58
N LYS A 636 23.79 20.46 24.69
CA LYS A 636 25.05 20.15 25.39
C LYS A 636 24.95 18.97 26.37
N GLY A 637 23.80 18.32 26.48
CA GLY A 637 23.61 17.14 27.34
C GLY A 637 23.64 17.46 28.83
N GLY A 638 22.74 18.33 29.31
CA GLY A 638 22.58 18.61 30.75
C GLY A 638 22.23 17.36 31.57
N THR A 639 22.56 17.36 32.86
CA THR A 639 22.22 16.26 33.77
C THR A 639 20.71 16.08 33.88
N ALA A 640 20.24 14.88 34.23
CA ALA A 640 18.81 14.61 34.39
C ALA A 640 18.10 15.58 35.35
N ALA A 641 18.80 16.06 36.39
CA ALA A 641 18.30 17.07 37.32
C ALA A 641 18.16 18.45 36.65
N GLN A 642 19.14 18.86 35.86
CA GLN A 642 19.10 20.13 35.11
C GLN A 642 17.98 20.12 34.06
N LEU A 643 17.82 19.03 33.30
CA LEU A 643 16.76 18.89 32.30
C LEU A 643 15.37 18.97 32.95
N LYS A 644 15.14 18.25 34.06
CA LYS A 644 13.87 18.30 34.81
C LYS A 644 13.59 19.69 35.36
N LYS A 645 14.58 20.35 35.97
CA LYS A 645 14.42 21.70 36.54
C LYS A 645 14.04 22.71 35.46
N THR A 646 14.68 22.63 34.29
CA THR A 646 14.39 23.49 33.15
C THR A 646 13.01 23.21 32.55
N ALA A 647 12.61 21.95 32.43
CA ALA A 647 11.27 21.58 31.97
C ALA A 647 10.18 22.15 32.90
N VAL A 648 10.36 22.02 34.23
CA VAL A 648 9.42 22.56 35.22
C VAL A 648 9.35 24.10 35.15
N TYR A 649 10.47 24.77 34.89
CA TYR A 649 10.49 26.22 34.70
C TYR A 649 9.64 26.64 33.50
N LEU A 650 9.86 26.03 32.32
CA LEU A 650 9.05 26.33 31.12
C LEU A 650 7.56 26.07 31.35
N TYR A 651 7.23 24.94 31.98
CA TYR A 651 5.85 24.60 32.30
C TYR A 651 5.16 25.66 33.17
N LYS A 652 5.82 26.14 34.24
CA LYS A 652 5.21 27.05 35.23
C LYS A 652 5.18 28.51 34.80
N HIS A 653 6.06 28.92 33.91
CA HIS A 653 6.35 30.34 33.67
C HIS A 653 6.18 30.78 32.22
N VAL A 654 6.08 29.82 31.29
CA VAL A 654 5.93 30.09 29.85
C VAL A 654 4.66 29.44 29.31
N ASN A 655 4.38 28.19 29.69
CA ASN A 655 3.29 27.41 29.10
C ASN A 655 1.99 27.45 29.93
N LYS A 656 2.01 28.11 31.09
CA LYS A 656 0.90 28.24 32.03
C LYS A 656 0.97 29.63 32.62
#